data_AF-A0A1V5KPZ8-F1
#
_entry.id   AF-A0A1V5KPZ8-F1
#
_cell.length_a   1.000
_cell.length_b   1.000
_cell.length_c   1.000
_cell.angle_alpha   90.00
_cell.angle_beta   90.00
_cell.angle_gamma   90.00
#
_symmetry.space_group_name_H-M   'P 1'
#
loop_
_entity.id
_entity.type
_entity.pdbx_description
1 polymer ?
#
loop_
_entity_poly.entity_id
_entity_poly.type
_entity_poly.pdbx_seq_one_letter_code
_entity_poly.pdbx_strand_id
1 'polypeptide(L)'
;MKSPISLLLSVLLVPLSLFARMVEITNPSFEIGAGAAVKGWTLSGAQGGVGESRPYHGSRSLWIAGDGAKGGSSWWHSSALDVEPGKAYILSFHSRRDLSSPDGHAISGTDQFNVNLKDLTDTWQPYRMVVFVPQSSTSQQLRFGQFESKDRFSFDAVHLAPAQAVHRRYGAVELGLGERIIGDRYNFAPPMAEHHTIYFRPLRHFDGRFDSDRCVFTDNGSLEFEHIIAEHAIQSARLYLWTTHQGSGDLLVEICNDNRRWISLGYVEQGQKQAVALPDSLFPAKSLCVRMSASTQPDAAIVLSGYRLEAVLDGEPLYGAGDTRYFAVPRAEAGVELAVDCPGLFDPSLAREGLTLRVMKQGRELSGDLRVLDNGKEIASGKLGTAINSPTGAGARDLVLESRAATLTVPMEIAEYYNNNYGEMLDGSGVWCASSGWKIPKSRELPAQKAKELHVELARNEAEAVQLIMHPSRPISDFTLTVGKLQNQAGDVLAPESVQILQVAYVPVTLPTDPSGVAALWPDPLPPVTAPLTLSANENQPFWVRVKTTVNTAPGLYRGMIQLAGRDYHKRIPLTVRVYRFALPDRMTCTSALGCNVERAFQYHGAVAEQDQRRVLDLYLQALSDHHITPYHPAPLDPFQVTWPDVKPGDQPIPDDLSVRIDWTGWDQAMQKRMTHIISAAFCFPSRAWAAALFIRAPNRRCWALAKRRRCIRRCLGITAEPSKTIF
;
A
#
# COMPACT_ATOMS: atom_id res chain seq x y z
N MET A 1 59.78 62.81 19.08
CA MET A 1 59.21 61.46 19.33
C MET A 1 57.73 61.61 19.67
N LYS A 2 56.84 61.30 18.71
CA LYS A 2 55.40 61.02 18.88
C LYS A 2 54.83 60.78 17.48
N SER A 3 54.65 59.51 17.13
CA SER A 3 53.91 59.05 15.95
C SER A 3 52.45 58.83 16.37
N PRO A 4 51.44 59.38 15.68
CA PRO A 4 50.05 59.07 15.96
C PRO A 4 49.62 57.80 15.23
N ILE A 5 49.06 56.90 16.03
CA ILE A 5 48.44 55.62 15.69
C ILE A 5 47.24 55.86 14.75
N SER A 6 47.25 55.23 13.58
CA SER A 6 46.07 55.08 12.72
C SER A 6 45.20 53.93 13.24
N LEU A 7 43.97 54.26 13.64
CA LEU A 7 42.93 53.30 13.99
C LEU A 7 42.41 52.64 12.70
N LEU A 8 42.66 51.33 12.53
CA LEU A 8 41.98 50.52 11.53
C LEU A 8 40.56 50.21 12.03
N LEU A 9 39.55 50.76 11.35
CA LEU A 9 38.15 50.39 11.55
C LEU A 9 37.83 49.22 10.61
N SER A 10 37.89 47.99 11.12
CA SER A 10 37.44 46.77 10.42
C SER A 10 35.91 46.71 10.45
N VAL A 11 35.26 47.24 9.42
CA VAL A 11 33.83 47.03 9.16
C VAL A 11 33.65 45.61 8.60
N LEU A 12 33.27 44.68 9.49
CA LEU A 12 32.78 43.35 9.13
C LEU A 12 31.38 43.49 8.50
N LEU A 13 31.34 43.67 7.18
CA LEU A 13 30.14 43.51 6.37
C LEU A 13 29.80 42.01 6.28
N VAL A 14 29.02 41.51 7.24
CA VAL A 14 28.31 40.23 7.08
C VAL A 14 27.15 40.48 6.12
N PRO A 15 27.09 39.85 4.93
CA PRO A 15 25.89 39.93 4.11
C PRO A 15 24.78 39.16 4.82
N LEU A 16 23.87 39.89 5.47
CA LEU A 16 22.57 39.38 5.90
C LEU A 16 21.85 38.85 4.64
N SER A 17 21.98 37.55 4.42
CA SER A 17 21.17 36.85 3.44
C SER A 17 19.75 36.84 4.02
N LEU A 18 18.89 37.71 3.52
CA LEU A 18 17.48 37.76 3.85
C LEU A 18 16.82 36.48 3.32
N PHE A 19 16.80 35.43 4.14
CA PHE A 19 15.93 34.28 3.96
C PHE A 19 14.50 34.70 4.36
N ALA A 20 13.52 34.49 3.49
CA ALA A 20 12.10 34.50 3.83
C ALA A 20 11.44 33.33 3.07
N ARG A 21 10.55 32.52 3.64
CA ARG A 21 9.93 32.54 4.99
C ARG A 21 9.67 31.07 5.37
N MET A 22 10.19 30.62 6.53
CA MET A 22 9.49 29.56 7.26
C MET A 22 8.10 30.12 7.61
N VAL A 23 7.04 29.31 7.54
CA VAL A 23 5.76 29.76 8.08
C VAL A 23 5.94 29.89 9.59
N GLU A 24 6.01 31.12 10.08
CA GLU A 24 6.29 31.39 11.49
C GLU A 24 5.04 31.07 12.32
N ILE A 25 5.15 30.06 13.18
CA ILE A 25 4.12 29.73 14.15
C ILE A 25 4.54 30.34 15.47
N THR A 26 3.67 31.14 16.08
CA THR A 26 3.94 31.67 17.42
C THR A 26 3.87 30.54 18.45
N ASN A 27 4.92 30.39 19.26
CA ASN A 27 4.99 29.44 20.38
C ASN A 27 4.74 27.96 19.97
N PRO A 28 5.49 27.40 18.99
CA PRO A 28 5.20 26.10 18.39
C PRO A 28 5.48 24.88 19.31
N SER A 29 6.31 25.08 20.34
CA SER A 29 6.58 24.09 21.40
C SER A 29 5.91 24.47 22.73
N PHE A 30 5.01 25.46 22.72
CA PHE A 30 4.17 25.80 23.87
C PHE A 30 4.90 26.17 25.17
N GLU A 31 6.14 26.64 25.07
CA GLU A 31 6.99 27.04 26.20
C GLU A 31 6.64 28.40 26.80
N ILE A 32 5.87 29.23 26.09
CA ILE A 32 5.54 30.60 26.50
C ILE A 32 4.06 30.71 26.88
N GLY A 33 3.79 30.79 28.18
CA GLY A 33 2.44 30.92 28.73
C GLY A 33 2.26 30.19 30.06
N ALA A 34 1.09 30.32 30.68
CA ALA A 34 0.74 29.60 31.91
C ALA A 34 -0.77 29.32 31.97
N GLY A 35 -1.14 28.09 32.35
CA GLY A 35 -2.54 27.66 32.33
C GLY A 35 -3.17 27.85 30.95
N ALA A 36 -4.35 28.48 30.89
CA ALA A 36 -5.04 28.77 29.62
C ALA A 36 -4.47 29.98 28.86
N ALA A 37 -3.54 30.75 29.44
CA ALA A 37 -2.91 31.89 28.76
C ALA A 37 -1.69 31.40 27.97
N VAL A 38 -1.90 31.00 26.72
CA VAL A 38 -0.88 30.46 25.81
C VAL A 38 -0.54 31.50 24.75
N LYS A 39 0.72 31.97 24.68
CA LYS A 39 1.09 33.08 23.79
C LYS A 39 0.80 32.70 22.34
N GLY A 40 -0.01 33.52 21.66
CA GLY A 40 -0.36 33.33 20.25
C GLY A 40 -1.38 32.23 19.98
N TRP A 41 -1.99 31.66 21.02
CA TRP A 41 -3.03 30.63 20.90
C TRP A 41 -4.28 31.01 21.71
N THR A 42 -5.46 30.81 21.16
CA THR A 42 -6.74 31.15 21.80
C THR A 42 -7.63 29.91 21.90
N LEU A 43 -8.12 29.63 23.11
CA LEU A 43 -9.01 28.52 23.40
C LEU A 43 -10.47 28.88 23.08
N SER A 44 -11.16 27.98 22.37
CA SER A 44 -12.59 28.04 22.11
C SER A 44 -13.27 26.83 22.75
N GLY A 45 -14.24 27.07 23.64
CA GLY A 45 -15.03 26.03 24.30
C GLY A 45 -14.50 25.62 25.68
N ALA A 46 -14.19 24.33 25.85
CA ALA A 46 -13.92 23.65 27.12
C ALA A 46 -12.56 24.02 27.77
N GLN A 47 -12.05 23.16 28.67
CA GLN A 47 -10.82 23.41 29.42
C GLN A 47 -9.57 23.06 28.61
N GLY A 48 -8.52 23.85 28.79
CA GLY A 48 -7.23 23.60 28.17
C GLY A 48 -6.15 24.46 28.79
N GLY A 49 -4.90 24.16 28.44
CA GLY A 49 -3.78 25.03 28.74
C GLY A 49 -2.46 24.44 28.29
N VAL A 50 -1.37 24.95 28.87
CA VAL A 50 -0.06 24.29 28.83
C VAL A 50 0.19 23.52 30.11
N GLY A 51 0.92 22.40 30.03
CA GLY A 51 1.26 21.59 31.19
C GLY A 51 2.62 20.91 31.07
N GLU A 52 3.23 20.65 32.24
CA GLU A 52 4.57 20.03 32.39
C GLU A 52 4.53 18.50 32.46
N SER A 53 3.33 17.91 32.43
CA SER A 53 3.18 16.46 32.49
C SER A 53 3.52 15.83 31.13
N ARG A 54 4.75 15.31 31.04
CA ARG A 54 5.27 14.54 29.89
C ARG A 54 5.21 15.32 28.57
N PRO A 55 5.87 16.49 28.45
CA PRO A 55 6.03 17.15 27.15
C PRO A 55 6.78 16.24 26.18
N TYR A 56 6.55 16.39 24.88
CA TYR A 56 7.34 15.68 23.87
C TYR A 56 8.67 16.40 23.66
N HIS A 57 8.63 17.73 23.55
CA HIS A 57 9.79 18.58 23.34
C HIS A 57 9.78 19.72 24.37
N GLY A 58 10.94 20.03 24.95
CA GLY A 58 11.05 21.10 25.95
C GLY A 58 10.45 20.73 27.31
N SER A 59 9.79 21.69 27.95
CA SER A 59 9.26 21.59 29.31
C SER A 59 7.74 21.57 29.38
N ARG A 60 7.04 21.97 28.31
CA ARG A 60 5.58 22.13 28.28
C ARG A 60 4.98 21.58 26.99
N SER A 61 3.71 21.20 27.06
CA SER A 61 2.89 20.83 25.90
C SER A 61 1.50 21.45 26.00
N LEU A 62 0.86 21.68 24.86
CA LEU A 62 -0.53 22.13 24.80
C LEU A 62 -1.44 20.96 25.16
N TRP A 63 -2.49 21.20 25.93
CA TRP A 63 -3.53 20.21 26.20
C TRP A 63 -4.92 20.80 26.15
N ILE A 64 -5.89 19.92 25.91
CA ILE A 64 -7.31 20.23 25.89
C ILE A 64 -8.12 19.03 26.38
N ALA A 65 -9.21 19.29 27.09
CA ALA A 65 -10.14 18.26 27.56
C ALA A 65 -11.59 18.76 27.39
N GLY A 66 -12.44 17.88 26.86
CA GLY A 66 -13.88 18.13 26.70
C GLY A 66 -14.72 17.60 27.85
N ASP A 67 -16.03 17.80 27.74
CA ASP A 67 -17.04 17.24 28.65
C ASP A 67 -17.67 15.93 28.11
N GLY A 68 -17.30 15.52 26.90
CA GLY A 68 -17.86 14.36 26.20
C GLY A 68 -19.31 14.52 25.74
N ALA A 69 -19.83 15.75 25.65
CA ALA A 69 -21.17 15.99 25.13
C ALA A 69 -21.26 15.60 23.65
N LYS A 70 -22.38 14.98 23.26
CA LYS A 70 -22.67 14.63 21.87
C LYS A 70 -22.77 15.89 21.02
N GLY A 71 -22.09 15.92 19.89
CA GLY A 71 -21.87 17.08 19.01
C GLY A 71 -20.91 18.12 19.59
N GLY A 72 -20.39 17.92 20.80
CA GLY A 72 -19.53 18.87 21.50
C GLY A 72 -18.12 18.85 20.94
N SER A 73 -17.53 20.03 20.73
CA SER A 73 -16.13 20.16 20.35
C SER A 73 -15.49 21.39 20.98
N SER A 74 -14.18 21.35 21.14
CA SER A 74 -13.40 22.47 21.67
C SER A 74 -12.00 22.41 21.08
N TRP A 75 -11.38 23.57 20.90
CA TRP A 75 -10.09 23.64 20.21
C TRP A 75 -9.32 24.92 20.53
N TRP A 76 -8.03 24.88 20.25
CA TRP A 76 -7.12 25.99 20.21
C TRP A 76 -6.95 26.49 18.78
N HIS A 77 -7.01 27.81 18.59
CA HIS A 77 -6.57 28.47 17.37
C HIS A 77 -5.20 29.12 17.55
N SER A 78 -4.30 28.96 16.59
CA SER A 78 -3.07 29.76 16.54
C SER A 78 -3.37 31.21 16.15
N SER A 79 -2.37 32.08 16.18
CA SER A 79 -2.41 33.36 15.47
C SER A 79 -2.52 33.11 13.95
N ALA A 80 -3.00 34.11 13.20
CA ALA A 80 -3.11 34.01 11.75
C ALA A 80 -1.76 33.63 11.11
N LEU A 81 -1.80 32.68 10.19
CA LEU A 81 -0.65 32.15 9.48
C LEU A 81 -0.39 32.98 8.22
N ASP A 82 0.88 33.19 7.91
CA ASP A 82 1.30 33.72 6.62
C ASP A 82 1.42 32.56 5.61
N VAL A 83 0.30 32.24 4.96
CA VAL A 83 0.21 31.18 3.94
C VAL A 83 -0.44 31.73 2.68
N GLU A 84 -0.05 31.16 1.54
CA GLU A 84 -0.54 31.55 0.23
C GLU A 84 -1.75 30.69 -0.17
N PRO A 85 -2.88 31.30 -0.58
CA PRO A 85 -4.01 30.59 -1.15
C PRO A 85 -3.64 29.74 -2.37
N GLY A 86 -4.26 28.57 -2.51
CA GLY A 86 -4.00 27.63 -3.60
C GLY A 86 -2.66 26.89 -3.50
N LYS A 87 -1.96 26.98 -2.37
CA LYS A 87 -0.71 26.24 -2.11
C LYS A 87 -0.90 25.14 -1.08
N ALA A 88 0.00 24.16 -1.14
CA ALA A 88 0.06 23.07 -0.18
C ALA A 88 1.21 23.26 0.81
N TYR A 89 1.01 22.76 2.03
CA TYR A 89 1.94 22.81 3.14
C TYR A 89 2.01 21.46 3.84
N ILE A 90 3.14 21.18 4.49
CA ILE A 90 3.33 20.05 5.38
C ILE A 90 3.18 20.54 6.82
N LEU A 91 2.11 20.11 7.49
CA LEU A 91 1.91 20.29 8.92
C LEU A 91 2.46 19.06 9.66
N SER A 92 3.45 19.26 10.51
CA SER A 92 4.02 18.21 11.36
C SER A 92 3.85 18.56 12.83
N PHE A 93 3.50 17.57 13.66
CA PHE A 93 3.33 17.73 15.11
C PHE A 93 3.36 16.38 15.81
N HIS A 94 3.41 16.39 17.14
CA HIS A 94 3.21 15.21 17.97
C HIS A 94 1.89 15.32 18.73
N SER A 95 1.20 14.19 18.89
CA SER A 95 -0.05 14.13 19.65
C SER A 95 -0.11 12.88 20.51
N ARG A 96 -0.81 12.97 21.64
CA ARG A 96 -1.14 11.84 22.51
C ARG A 96 -2.50 12.05 23.19
N ARG A 97 -3.05 10.97 23.72
CA ARG A 97 -4.34 10.92 24.42
C ARG A 97 -4.16 10.26 25.78
N ASP A 98 -4.48 10.96 26.86
CA ASP A 98 -4.59 10.33 28.18
C ASP A 98 -5.89 9.54 28.23
N LEU A 99 -5.80 8.23 27.92
CA LEU A 99 -6.94 7.34 27.69
C LEU A 99 -7.79 7.13 28.96
N SER A 100 -9.05 7.54 28.91
CA SER A 100 -10.06 7.21 29.93
C SER A 100 -11.38 6.69 29.35
N SER A 101 -11.67 6.96 28.08
CA SER A 101 -12.85 6.50 27.34
C SER A 101 -12.49 6.13 25.89
N PRO A 102 -13.16 5.17 25.23
CA PRO A 102 -12.95 4.89 23.81
C PRO A 102 -13.62 5.91 22.86
N ASP A 103 -14.54 6.73 23.36
CA ASP A 103 -15.35 7.64 22.52
C ASP A 103 -14.62 8.96 22.19
N GLY A 104 -14.99 9.55 21.05
CA GLY A 104 -14.43 10.82 20.57
C GLY A 104 -12.99 10.73 20.04
N HIS A 105 -12.45 11.85 19.58
CA HIS A 105 -11.15 11.92 18.91
C HIS A 105 -10.53 13.32 19.02
N ALA A 106 -9.23 13.41 18.72
CA ALA A 106 -8.58 14.71 18.57
C ALA A 106 -8.89 15.28 17.18
N ILE A 107 -8.95 16.60 17.07
CA ILE A 107 -9.04 17.32 15.80
C ILE A 107 -7.75 18.11 15.58
N SER A 108 -7.31 18.18 14.32
CA SER A 108 -6.04 18.80 13.93
C SER A 108 -6.11 19.38 12.51
N GLY A 109 -5.26 20.36 12.19
CA GLY A 109 -5.18 20.99 10.88
C GLY A 109 -5.36 22.50 10.95
N THR A 110 -6.23 23.04 10.10
CA THR A 110 -6.62 24.46 10.02
C THR A 110 -8.14 24.64 10.11
N ASP A 111 -8.61 25.88 10.04
CA ASP A 111 -10.04 26.20 10.05
C ASP A 111 -10.80 25.60 8.85
N GLN A 112 -10.15 25.50 7.70
CA GLN A 112 -10.71 24.94 6.46
C GLN A 112 -10.16 23.57 6.09
N PHE A 113 -9.28 22.99 6.92
CA PHE A 113 -8.71 21.66 6.72
C PHE A 113 -8.66 20.91 8.04
N ASN A 114 -9.53 19.93 8.24
CA ASN A 114 -9.62 19.18 9.50
C ASN A 114 -9.25 17.72 9.29
N VAL A 115 -8.50 17.13 10.21
CA VAL A 115 -8.24 15.68 10.28
C VAL A 115 -8.54 15.18 11.69
N ASN A 116 -9.33 14.11 11.75
CA ASN A 116 -9.74 13.45 12.97
C ASN A 116 -8.74 12.35 13.36
N LEU A 117 -8.09 12.50 14.50
CA LEU A 117 -7.10 11.55 15.04
C LEU A 117 -7.78 10.56 15.99
N LYS A 118 -8.15 9.38 15.47
CA LYS A 118 -8.93 8.37 16.23
C LYS A 118 -8.04 7.37 16.99
N ASP A 119 -6.88 7.05 16.45
CA ASP A 119 -6.01 5.96 16.94
C ASP A 119 -4.88 6.46 17.86
N LEU A 120 -5.15 7.52 18.63
CA LEU A 120 -4.20 8.07 19.58
C LEU A 120 -4.07 7.18 20.83
N THR A 121 -2.84 7.00 21.29
CA THR A 121 -2.51 6.29 22.54
C THR A 121 -1.96 7.25 23.59
N ASP A 122 -1.61 6.73 24.76
CA ASP A 122 -0.97 7.49 25.85
C ASP A 122 0.50 7.85 25.58
N THR A 123 1.08 7.30 24.50
CA THR A 123 2.42 7.63 23.99
C THR A 123 2.36 8.71 22.92
N TRP A 124 3.36 9.58 22.86
CA TRP A 124 3.49 10.58 21.79
C TRP A 124 3.66 9.90 20.43
N GLN A 125 2.79 10.26 19.48
CA GLN A 125 2.81 9.77 18.11
C GLN A 125 3.07 10.94 17.15
N PRO A 126 3.96 10.77 16.15
CA PRO A 126 4.20 11.78 15.13
C PRO A 126 3.08 11.83 14.11
N TYR A 127 2.75 13.03 13.64
CA TYR A 127 1.82 13.28 12.55
C TYR A 127 2.46 14.18 11.50
N ARG A 128 2.16 13.88 10.24
CA ARG A 128 2.59 14.64 9.07
C ARG A 128 1.45 14.70 8.08
N MET A 129 0.94 15.90 7.82
CA MET A 129 -0.25 16.12 7.01
C MET A 129 0.04 17.04 5.84
N VAL A 130 -0.49 16.70 4.66
CA VAL A 130 -0.44 17.57 3.48
C VAL A 130 -1.69 18.45 3.49
N VAL A 131 -1.54 19.68 3.97
CA VAL A 131 -2.61 20.66 4.10
C VAL A 131 -2.67 21.50 2.83
N PHE A 132 -3.84 21.57 2.18
CA PHE A 132 -4.07 22.47 1.06
C PHE A 132 -4.81 23.72 1.53
N VAL A 133 -4.33 24.91 1.17
CA VAL A 133 -4.99 26.18 1.49
C VAL A 133 -5.98 26.53 0.36
N PRO A 134 -7.28 26.67 0.65
CA PRO A 134 -8.27 27.04 -0.36
C PRO A 134 -7.97 28.37 -1.06
N GLN A 135 -8.35 28.54 -2.33
CA GLN A 135 -8.05 29.75 -3.11
C GLN A 135 -8.79 30.98 -2.61
N SER A 136 -10.01 30.80 -2.09
CA SER A 136 -10.84 31.87 -1.50
C SER A 136 -10.39 32.29 -0.11
N SER A 137 -9.40 31.61 0.48
CA SER A 137 -8.97 31.89 1.85
C SER A 137 -8.31 33.25 1.98
N THR A 138 -8.75 34.03 2.98
CA THR A 138 -8.18 35.33 3.33
C THR A 138 -7.29 35.27 4.58
N SER A 139 -7.43 34.23 5.40
CA SER A 139 -6.65 33.96 6.60
C SER A 139 -6.79 32.49 6.97
N GLN A 140 -5.74 31.90 7.55
CA GLN A 140 -5.74 30.55 8.11
C GLN A 140 -5.20 30.59 9.54
N GLN A 141 -5.80 29.81 10.44
CA GLN A 141 -5.24 29.52 11.75
C GLN A 141 -5.09 28.00 11.88
N LEU A 142 -4.08 27.55 12.63
CA LEU A 142 -3.99 26.15 13.02
C LEU A 142 -5.07 25.86 14.07
N ARG A 143 -5.68 24.69 13.97
CA ARG A 143 -6.77 24.24 14.84
C ARG A 143 -6.43 22.88 15.46
N PHE A 144 -6.25 22.85 16.78
CA PHE A 144 -5.95 21.63 17.55
C PHE A 144 -6.93 21.47 18.70
N GLY A 145 -7.59 20.32 18.81
CA GLY A 145 -8.74 20.20 19.71
C GLY A 145 -9.22 18.78 19.97
N GLN A 146 -10.45 18.70 20.47
CA GLN A 146 -11.16 17.44 20.69
C GLN A 146 -12.60 17.53 20.17
N PHE A 147 -13.15 16.37 19.81
CA PHE A 147 -14.56 16.18 19.45
C PHE A 147 -15.15 15.01 20.26
N GLU A 148 -16.30 15.23 20.89
CA GLU A 148 -17.11 14.26 21.64
C GLU A 148 -16.34 13.42 22.65
N SER A 149 -15.31 13.97 23.30
CA SER A 149 -14.48 13.23 24.24
C SER A 149 -14.36 13.90 25.60
N LYS A 150 -14.25 13.08 26.64
CA LYS A 150 -13.86 13.48 28.01
C LYS A 150 -12.36 13.39 28.23
N ASP A 151 -11.65 12.74 27.30
CA ASP A 151 -10.22 12.51 27.44
C ASP A 151 -9.45 13.80 27.25
N ARG A 152 -8.24 13.80 27.82
CA ARG A 152 -7.28 14.87 27.60
C ARG A 152 -6.42 14.51 26.39
N PHE A 153 -6.40 15.41 25.41
CA PHE A 153 -5.49 15.36 24.26
C PHE A 153 -4.37 16.35 24.49
N SER A 154 -3.16 15.98 24.08
CA SER A 154 -1.99 16.85 24.16
C SER A 154 -1.29 16.93 22.81
N PHE A 155 -0.78 18.13 22.48
CA PHE A 155 -0.11 18.46 21.23
C PHE A 155 1.22 19.16 21.51
N ASP A 156 2.22 18.93 20.66
CA ASP A 156 3.56 19.50 20.82
C ASP A 156 4.35 19.53 19.50
N ALA A 157 5.45 20.27 19.47
CA ALA A 157 6.40 20.38 18.35
C ALA A 157 5.73 20.67 16.99
N VAL A 158 4.92 21.73 16.94
CA VAL A 158 4.14 22.09 15.75
C VAL A 158 5.00 22.82 14.72
N HIS A 159 5.04 22.30 13.50
CA HIS A 159 5.79 22.88 12.38
C HIS A 159 4.93 22.93 11.13
N LEU A 160 5.07 24.01 10.35
CA LEU A 160 4.40 24.17 9.06
C LEU A 160 5.43 24.65 8.03
N ALA A 161 5.53 23.94 6.91
CA ALA A 161 6.45 24.27 5.83
C ALA A 161 5.75 24.15 4.47
N PRO A 162 6.08 24.98 3.46
CA PRO A 162 5.59 24.78 2.10
C PRO A 162 5.85 23.35 1.60
N ALA A 163 4.92 22.80 0.82
CA ALA A 163 5.04 21.47 0.24
C ALA A 163 5.43 21.55 -1.25
N GLN A 164 6.51 20.87 -1.63
CA GLN A 164 6.86 20.62 -3.01
C GLN A 164 6.41 19.20 -3.37
N ALA A 165 5.37 19.07 -4.20
CA ALA A 165 4.96 17.78 -4.73
C ALA A 165 5.87 17.36 -5.89
N VAL A 166 6.21 16.08 -5.91
CA VAL A 166 6.92 15.41 -7.01
C VAL A 166 6.14 14.16 -7.33
N HIS A 167 5.85 13.90 -8.59
CA HIS A 167 5.07 12.74 -9.00
C HIS A 167 5.92 11.72 -9.74
N ARG A 168 5.45 10.47 -9.77
CA ARG A 168 6.13 9.39 -10.49
C ARG A 168 6.03 9.61 -12.00
N ARG A 169 7.12 9.31 -12.71
CA ARG A 169 7.21 9.47 -14.16
C ARG A 169 7.42 8.13 -14.87
N TYR A 170 6.84 8.03 -16.06
CA TYR A 170 7.04 6.96 -17.03
C TYR A 170 7.31 7.62 -18.39
N GLY A 171 8.59 7.93 -18.66
CA GLY A 171 8.95 8.80 -19.78
C GLY A 171 8.38 10.22 -19.62
N ALA A 172 7.58 10.67 -20.60
CA ALA A 172 6.89 11.96 -20.55
C ALA A 172 5.63 11.94 -19.66
N VAL A 173 5.05 10.76 -19.40
CA VAL A 173 3.84 10.61 -18.61
C VAL A 173 4.15 10.77 -17.13
N GLU A 174 3.39 11.62 -16.45
CA GLU A 174 3.49 11.86 -15.01
C GLU A 174 2.18 11.42 -14.32
N LEU A 175 2.28 10.61 -13.27
CA LEU A 175 1.15 10.08 -12.53
C LEU A 175 1.37 10.29 -11.02
N GLY A 176 0.44 10.97 -10.36
CA GLY A 176 0.42 11.18 -8.91
C GLY A 176 -0.43 10.14 -8.17
N LEU A 177 -0.47 10.25 -6.84
CA LEU A 177 -1.32 9.40 -5.98
C LEU A 177 -2.77 9.34 -6.49
N GLY A 178 -3.31 8.12 -6.57
CA GLY A 178 -4.67 7.85 -7.04
C GLY A 178 -4.80 7.66 -8.55
N GLU A 179 -3.75 7.90 -9.33
CA GLU A 179 -3.74 7.70 -10.78
C GLU A 179 -3.15 6.34 -11.17
N ARG A 180 -3.66 5.73 -12.23
CA ARG A 180 -3.10 4.52 -12.83
C ARG A 180 -3.42 4.41 -14.31
N ILE A 181 -2.55 3.73 -15.05
CA ILE A 181 -2.78 3.30 -16.42
C ILE A 181 -2.52 1.79 -16.51
N ILE A 182 -3.47 1.04 -17.09
CA ILE A 182 -3.34 -0.39 -17.39
C ILE A 182 -3.71 -0.59 -18.85
N GLY A 183 -2.71 -0.75 -19.70
CA GLY A 183 -2.88 -0.78 -21.15
C GLY A 183 -3.35 0.59 -21.67
N ASP A 184 -4.57 0.63 -22.21
CA ASP A 184 -5.24 1.84 -22.72
C ASP A 184 -6.14 2.51 -21.66
N ARG A 185 -6.23 1.96 -20.44
CA ARG A 185 -7.19 2.44 -19.42
C ARG A 185 -6.52 3.32 -18.39
N TYR A 186 -6.85 4.61 -18.38
CA TYR A 186 -6.54 5.52 -17.30
C TYR A 186 -7.64 5.51 -16.23
N ASN A 187 -7.24 5.59 -14.98
CA ASN A 187 -8.16 5.74 -13.86
C ASN A 187 -7.56 6.71 -12.85
N PHE A 188 -8.36 7.67 -12.40
CA PHE A 188 -8.06 8.49 -11.24
C PHE A 188 -9.16 8.34 -10.20
N ALA A 189 -8.77 7.97 -8.99
CA ALA A 189 -9.61 8.01 -7.80
C ALA A 189 -8.77 8.58 -6.65
N PRO A 190 -8.98 9.84 -6.23
CA PRO A 190 -8.17 10.46 -5.19
C PRO A 190 -8.32 9.71 -3.86
N PRO A 191 -7.24 9.17 -3.27
CA PRO A 191 -7.28 8.42 -2.02
C PRO A 191 -7.35 9.36 -0.81
N MET A 192 -8.43 10.13 -0.72
CA MET A 192 -8.63 11.15 0.32
C MET A 192 -8.64 10.55 1.73
N ALA A 193 -9.26 9.37 1.89
CA ALA A 193 -9.40 8.71 3.18
C ALA A 193 -8.08 8.15 3.69
N GLU A 194 -7.26 7.61 2.79
CA GLU A 194 -6.00 6.95 3.11
C GLU A 194 -4.88 7.95 3.39
N HIS A 195 -4.90 9.12 2.74
CA HIS A 195 -3.85 10.13 2.85
C HIS A 195 -4.25 11.41 3.56
N HIS A 196 -5.51 11.54 3.98
CA HIS A 196 -6.05 12.71 4.67
C HIS A 196 -5.71 14.04 3.97
N THR A 197 -5.86 14.10 2.66
CA THR A 197 -5.64 15.33 1.88
C THR A 197 -6.51 15.38 0.63
N ILE A 198 -6.67 16.59 0.08
CA ILE A 198 -7.26 16.84 -1.25
C ILE A 198 -6.20 17.18 -2.31
N TYR A 199 -4.94 17.36 -1.92
CA TYR A 199 -3.90 17.82 -2.83
C TYR A 199 -3.32 16.67 -3.66
N PHE A 200 -3.91 16.43 -4.83
CA PHE A 200 -3.45 15.45 -5.82
C PHE A 200 -2.99 16.14 -7.11
N ARG A 201 -2.20 15.44 -7.95
CA ARG A 201 -1.67 16.02 -9.20
C ARG A 201 -2.75 16.68 -10.08
N PRO A 202 -3.94 16.09 -10.26
CA PRO A 202 -4.97 16.71 -11.08
C PRO A 202 -5.62 17.96 -10.45
N LEU A 203 -5.44 18.24 -9.15
CA LEU A 203 -6.13 19.35 -8.48
C LEU A 203 -5.65 20.70 -9.05
N ARG A 204 -6.62 21.53 -9.46
CA ARG A 204 -6.37 22.90 -9.93
C ARG A 204 -7.00 23.95 -9.04
N HIS A 205 -8.18 23.67 -8.50
CA HIS A 205 -8.94 24.62 -7.69
C HIS A 205 -9.71 23.91 -6.57
N PHE A 206 -9.80 24.54 -5.41
CA PHE A 206 -10.59 24.09 -4.27
C PHE A 206 -10.94 25.24 -3.31
N ASP A 207 -12.22 25.56 -3.21
CA ASP A 207 -12.77 26.60 -2.33
C ASP A 207 -13.71 26.03 -1.25
N GLY A 208 -13.60 24.74 -0.95
CA GLY A 208 -14.34 24.11 0.15
C GLY A 208 -13.52 23.96 1.43
N ARG A 209 -14.10 23.25 2.39
CA ARG A 209 -13.40 22.73 3.57
C ARG A 209 -13.07 21.26 3.36
N PHE A 210 -11.86 20.82 3.72
CA PHE A 210 -11.52 19.40 3.77
C PHE A 210 -11.74 18.86 5.19
N ASP A 211 -12.34 17.69 5.32
CA ASP A 211 -12.60 17.05 6.62
C ASP A 211 -12.29 15.55 6.58
N SER A 212 -11.06 15.19 6.95
CA SER A 212 -10.48 13.85 7.08
C SER A 212 -10.41 13.04 5.79
N ASP A 213 -11.51 12.92 5.06
CA ASP A 213 -11.67 12.04 3.90
C ASP A 213 -12.63 12.60 2.85
N ARG A 214 -13.14 13.82 3.04
CA ARG A 214 -14.17 14.43 2.19
C ARG A 214 -14.01 15.94 2.05
N CYS A 215 -14.52 16.45 0.94
CA CYS A 215 -14.73 17.88 0.74
C CYS A 215 -16.12 18.27 1.22
N VAL A 216 -16.22 19.38 1.93
CA VAL A 216 -17.46 19.96 2.44
C VAL A 216 -17.58 21.36 1.85
N PHE A 217 -18.67 21.60 1.14
CA PHE A 217 -18.98 22.90 0.55
C PHE A 217 -20.10 23.56 1.32
N THR A 218 -19.80 24.73 1.89
CA THR A 218 -20.74 25.67 2.53
C THR A 218 -20.55 27.03 1.86
N ASP A 219 -21.60 27.84 1.78
CA ASP A 219 -21.55 29.23 1.28
C ASP A 219 -21.01 29.41 -0.15
N ASN A 220 -21.31 28.44 -1.03
CA ASN A 220 -20.85 28.38 -2.43
C ASN A 220 -19.33 28.17 -2.57
N GLY A 221 -18.92 26.91 -2.72
CA GLY A 221 -17.53 26.52 -2.98
C GLY A 221 -17.42 25.75 -4.29
N SER A 222 -16.21 25.67 -4.83
CA SER A 222 -15.96 24.88 -6.04
C SER A 222 -14.70 24.03 -5.95
N LEU A 223 -14.61 23.02 -6.80
CA LEU A 223 -13.45 22.14 -6.93
C LEU A 223 -13.22 21.82 -8.40
N GLU A 224 -11.96 21.90 -8.84
CA GLU A 224 -11.56 21.59 -10.21
C GLU A 224 -10.43 20.58 -10.26
N PHE A 225 -10.63 19.56 -11.09
CA PHE A 225 -9.58 18.64 -11.53
C PHE A 225 -9.28 18.84 -13.01
N GLU A 226 -8.01 18.78 -13.40
CA GLU A 226 -7.56 18.73 -14.79
C GLU A 226 -6.76 17.46 -15.05
N HIS A 227 -7.26 16.63 -15.96
CA HIS A 227 -6.65 15.38 -16.36
C HIS A 227 -5.87 15.55 -17.66
N ILE A 228 -4.55 15.43 -17.55
CA ILE A 228 -3.61 15.46 -18.68
C ILE A 228 -2.68 14.25 -18.54
N ILE A 229 -2.60 13.46 -19.62
CA ILE A 229 -1.71 12.33 -19.76
C ILE A 229 -0.84 12.65 -20.98
N ALA A 230 0.42 13.04 -20.74
CA ALA A 230 1.31 13.44 -21.83
C ALA A 230 1.39 12.34 -22.90
N GLU A 231 1.48 12.73 -24.17
CA GLU A 231 1.57 11.80 -25.33
C GLU A 231 0.32 10.94 -25.60
N HIS A 232 -0.71 10.99 -24.75
CA HIS A 232 -1.93 10.19 -24.88
C HIS A 232 -3.18 11.07 -24.81
N ALA A 233 -3.93 11.17 -25.91
CA ALA A 233 -5.24 11.81 -25.92
C ALA A 233 -6.30 10.88 -25.32
N ILE A 234 -7.23 11.47 -24.56
CA ILE A 234 -8.40 10.81 -24.01
C ILE A 234 -9.42 10.62 -25.13
N GLN A 235 -9.73 9.36 -25.45
CA GLN A 235 -10.68 8.95 -26.48
C GLN A 235 -12.12 8.83 -25.96
N SER A 236 -12.27 8.52 -24.68
CA SER A 236 -13.56 8.54 -23.98
C SER A 236 -13.33 8.56 -22.47
N ALA A 237 -14.32 9.01 -21.70
CA ALA A 237 -14.24 8.95 -20.24
C ALA A 237 -15.62 8.76 -19.57
N ARG A 238 -15.59 8.29 -18.33
CA ARG A 238 -16.73 8.15 -17.41
C ARG A 238 -16.38 8.80 -16.09
N LEU A 239 -17.26 9.66 -15.60
CA LEU A 239 -17.13 10.34 -14.33
C LEU A 239 -18.10 9.74 -13.32
N TYR A 240 -17.62 9.49 -12.10
CA TYR A 240 -18.43 9.05 -10.97
C TYR A 240 -18.19 9.91 -9.74
N LEU A 241 -19.27 10.24 -9.02
CA LEU A 241 -19.24 11.06 -7.81
C LEU A 241 -19.95 10.37 -6.64
N TRP A 242 -19.51 10.70 -5.41
CA TRP A 242 -20.13 10.25 -4.17
C TRP A 242 -20.49 11.48 -3.34
N THR A 243 -21.78 11.78 -3.27
CA THR A 243 -22.29 13.02 -2.70
C THR A 243 -23.37 12.76 -1.66
N THR A 244 -23.37 13.55 -0.59
CA THR A 244 -24.44 13.60 0.42
C THR A 244 -24.81 15.06 0.65
N HIS A 245 -26.11 15.37 0.71
CA HIS A 245 -26.60 16.73 0.92
C HIS A 245 -27.20 16.84 2.32
N GLN A 246 -26.76 17.84 3.08
CA GLN A 246 -27.35 18.23 4.36
C GLN A 246 -28.10 19.54 4.14
N GLY A 247 -29.43 19.52 4.26
CA GLY A 247 -30.25 20.68 3.91
C GLY A 247 -30.45 20.82 2.38
N SER A 248 -30.74 22.04 1.94
CA SER A 248 -31.03 22.34 0.54
C SER A 248 -29.81 22.93 -0.17
N GLY A 249 -29.38 22.28 -1.25
CA GLY A 249 -28.29 22.74 -2.09
C GLY A 249 -28.10 21.88 -3.34
N ASP A 250 -27.47 22.46 -4.33
CA ASP A 250 -27.23 21.88 -5.65
C ASP A 250 -25.73 21.82 -5.97
N LEU A 251 -25.28 20.72 -6.58
CA LEU A 251 -23.91 20.56 -7.08
C LEU A 251 -23.91 20.56 -8.60
N LEU A 252 -23.54 21.69 -9.21
CA LEU A 252 -23.38 21.81 -10.65
C LEU A 252 -22.08 21.15 -11.09
N VAL A 253 -22.14 20.30 -12.12
CA VAL A 253 -20.94 19.76 -12.77
C VAL A 253 -20.76 20.40 -14.14
N GLU A 254 -19.56 20.89 -14.39
CA GLU A 254 -19.15 21.44 -15.68
C GLU A 254 -17.90 20.73 -16.17
N ILE A 255 -17.78 20.60 -17.49
CA ILE A 255 -16.64 19.95 -18.13
C ILE A 255 -16.09 20.81 -19.25
N CYS A 256 -14.79 20.72 -19.47
CA CYS A 256 -14.09 21.46 -20.50
C CYS A 256 -12.97 20.60 -21.09
N ASN A 257 -12.69 20.75 -22.39
CA ASN A 257 -11.53 20.12 -23.03
C ASN A 257 -10.52 21.19 -23.49
N ASP A 258 -9.66 20.84 -24.44
CA ASP A 258 -8.60 21.69 -25.01
C ASP A 258 -9.09 23.06 -25.50
N ASN A 259 -10.37 23.18 -25.88
CA ASN A 259 -10.94 24.45 -26.37
C ASN A 259 -11.20 25.49 -25.27
N ARG A 260 -10.99 25.14 -23.99
CA ARG A 260 -11.21 26.01 -22.82
C ARG A 260 -12.63 26.55 -22.68
N ARG A 261 -13.63 25.90 -23.31
CA ARG A 261 -15.06 26.22 -23.20
C ARG A 261 -15.76 25.26 -22.25
N TRP A 262 -16.29 25.80 -21.16
CA TRP A 262 -17.10 25.03 -20.20
C TRP A 262 -18.47 24.65 -20.76
N ILE A 263 -18.85 23.40 -20.53
CA ILE A 263 -20.15 22.80 -20.84
C ILE A 263 -20.77 22.36 -19.52
N SER A 264 -21.97 22.85 -19.22
CA SER A 264 -22.73 22.39 -18.07
C SER A 264 -23.31 21.00 -18.34
N LEU A 265 -23.05 20.06 -17.44
CA LEU A 265 -23.62 18.69 -17.45
C LEU A 265 -24.87 18.58 -16.56
N GLY A 266 -25.27 19.69 -15.92
CA GLY A 266 -26.38 19.73 -14.99
C GLY A 266 -25.97 19.48 -13.54
N TYR A 267 -26.99 19.25 -12.71
CA TYR A 267 -26.85 19.05 -11.27
C TYR A 267 -26.80 17.56 -10.94
N VAL A 268 -25.90 17.18 -10.04
CA VAL A 268 -25.73 15.79 -9.63
C VAL A 268 -26.60 15.49 -8.42
N GLU A 269 -27.40 14.43 -8.53
CA GLU A 269 -28.20 13.93 -7.40
C GLU A 269 -27.30 13.38 -6.30
N GLN A 270 -27.78 13.45 -5.05
CA GLN A 270 -27.09 12.79 -3.94
C GLN A 270 -27.07 11.26 -4.14
N GLY A 271 -25.95 10.62 -3.79
CA GLY A 271 -25.87 9.18 -3.83
C GLY A 271 -24.44 8.63 -3.87
N GLN A 272 -24.36 7.31 -3.92
CA GLN A 272 -23.10 6.59 -4.00
C GLN A 272 -22.81 6.25 -5.46
N LYS A 273 -21.59 6.56 -5.94
CA LYS A 273 -21.12 6.26 -7.29
C LYS A 273 -22.11 6.71 -8.39
N GLN A 274 -22.60 7.94 -8.29
CA GLN A 274 -23.47 8.53 -9.31
C GLN A 274 -22.67 8.77 -10.59
N ALA A 275 -23.15 8.22 -11.70
CA ALA A 275 -22.50 8.38 -13.00
C ALA A 275 -22.91 9.73 -13.64
N VAL A 276 -21.93 10.46 -14.16
CA VAL A 276 -22.16 11.69 -14.92
C VAL A 276 -21.82 11.41 -16.39
N ALA A 277 -22.82 11.57 -17.27
CA ALA A 277 -22.64 11.34 -18.70
C ALA A 277 -21.81 12.46 -19.33
N LEU A 278 -20.81 12.07 -20.14
CA LEU A 278 -19.94 13.00 -20.85
C LEU A 278 -20.30 13.00 -22.34
N PRO A 279 -20.50 14.16 -23.00
CA PRO A 279 -20.80 14.22 -24.43
C PRO A 279 -19.65 13.68 -25.29
N ASP A 280 -19.95 12.86 -26.30
CA ASP A 280 -18.95 12.31 -27.23
C ASP A 280 -18.18 13.41 -27.99
N SER A 281 -18.80 14.57 -28.20
CA SER A 281 -18.19 15.73 -28.86
C SER A 281 -16.98 16.33 -28.11
N LEU A 282 -16.72 15.89 -26.87
CA LEU A 282 -15.54 16.28 -26.12
C LEU A 282 -14.27 15.60 -26.60
N PHE A 283 -14.40 14.43 -27.25
CA PHE A 283 -13.28 13.54 -27.53
C PHE A 283 -12.93 13.53 -29.04
N PRO A 284 -11.65 13.32 -29.40
CA PRO A 284 -10.50 13.13 -28.51
C PRO A 284 -10.09 14.44 -27.81
N ALA A 285 -9.56 14.33 -26.59
CA ALA A 285 -9.13 15.47 -25.77
C ALA A 285 -7.71 15.27 -25.22
N LYS A 286 -6.82 16.26 -25.34
CA LYS A 286 -5.49 16.23 -24.70
C LYS A 286 -5.56 16.59 -23.21
N SER A 287 -6.57 17.36 -22.83
CA SER A 287 -6.89 17.75 -21.46
C SER A 287 -8.39 17.65 -21.23
N LEU A 288 -8.76 17.18 -20.04
CA LEU A 288 -10.15 17.14 -19.58
C LEU A 288 -10.24 17.80 -18.20
N CYS A 289 -10.88 18.97 -18.13
CA CYS A 289 -11.14 19.68 -16.87
C CYS A 289 -12.55 19.37 -16.39
N VAL A 290 -12.70 19.03 -15.11
CA VAL A 290 -13.99 18.83 -14.44
C VAL A 290 -14.09 19.82 -13.30
N ARG A 291 -15.15 20.63 -13.30
CA ARG A 291 -15.48 21.58 -12.23
C ARG A 291 -16.76 21.12 -11.54
N MET A 292 -16.75 21.17 -10.22
CA MET A 292 -17.92 20.98 -9.37
C MET A 292 -18.14 22.27 -8.59
N SER A 293 -19.31 22.89 -8.75
CA SER A 293 -19.67 24.15 -8.11
C SER A 293 -20.90 23.95 -7.24
N ALA A 294 -20.76 24.12 -5.94
CA ALA A 294 -21.85 23.98 -4.98
C ALA A 294 -22.61 25.31 -4.84
N SER A 295 -23.93 25.23 -4.72
CA SER A 295 -24.82 26.33 -4.33
C SER A 295 -25.67 25.86 -3.17
N THR A 296 -25.47 26.43 -1.98
CA THR A 296 -26.11 25.97 -0.74
C THR A 296 -26.90 27.09 -0.06
N GLN A 297 -28.06 26.78 0.52
CA GLN A 297 -28.72 27.69 1.45
C GLN A 297 -27.88 27.90 2.72
N PRO A 298 -28.12 28.97 3.50
CA PRO A 298 -27.55 29.09 4.84
C PRO A 298 -27.81 27.83 5.67
N ASP A 299 -26.80 27.37 6.40
CA ASP A 299 -26.82 26.14 7.21
C ASP A 299 -26.90 24.80 6.43
N ALA A 300 -26.89 24.84 5.10
CA ALA A 300 -26.78 23.64 4.26
C ALA A 300 -25.34 23.33 3.86
N ALA A 301 -25.04 22.06 3.60
CA ALA A 301 -23.74 21.61 3.16
C ALA A 301 -23.85 20.48 2.12
N ILE A 302 -22.97 20.52 1.12
CA ILE A 302 -22.77 19.40 0.20
C ILE A 302 -21.44 18.73 0.53
N VAL A 303 -21.49 17.42 0.77
CA VAL A 303 -20.32 16.60 1.07
C VAL A 303 -19.97 15.76 -0.15
N LEU A 304 -18.76 15.95 -0.68
CA LEU A 304 -18.17 15.10 -1.71
C LEU A 304 -17.17 14.15 -1.04
N SER A 305 -17.54 12.87 -0.92
CA SER A 305 -16.72 11.83 -0.30
C SER A 305 -15.97 10.96 -1.32
N GLY A 306 -16.11 11.23 -2.60
CA GLY A 306 -15.45 10.44 -3.64
C GLY A 306 -15.60 11.04 -5.03
N TYR A 307 -14.56 10.87 -5.82
CA TYR A 307 -14.46 11.23 -7.24
C TYR A 307 -13.83 10.06 -7.98
N ARG A 308 -14.26 9.79 -9.21
CA ARG A 308 -13.54 8.86 -10.08
C ARG A 308 -13.69 9.25 -11.53
N LEU A 309 -12.56 9.35 -12.24
CA LEU A 309 -12.52 9.40 -13.69
C LEU A 309 -11.95 8.09 -14.23
N GLU A 310 -12.67 7.43 -15.13
CA GLU A 310 -12.20 6.27 -15.90
C GLU A 310 -12.14 6.68 -17.36
N ALA A 311 -10.98 6.56 -18.01
CA ALA A 311 -10.78 7.02 -19.37
C ALA A 311 -10.08 5.97 -20.25
N VAL A 312 -10.33 6.06 -21.55
CA VAL A 312 -9.60 5.31 -22.59
C VAL A 312 -8.64 6.26 -23.27
N LEU A 313 -7.39 5.84 -23.37
CA LEU A 313 -6.30 6.57 -24.00
C LEU A 313 -6.03 6.01 -25.40
N ASP A 314 -5.49 6.84 -26.30
CA ASP A 314 -4.85 6.35 -27.52
C ASP A 314 -3.37 5.98 -27.29
N GLY A 315 -2.69 5.59 -28.36
CA GLY A 315 -1.26 5.29 -28.33
C GLY A 315 -0.90 3.88 -27.83
N GLU A 316 0.38 3.68 -27.57
CA GLU A 316 0.91 2.39 -27.10
C GLU A 316 0.44 2.09 -25.66
N PRO A 317 0.14 0.81 -25.34
CA PRO A 317 -0.23 0.40 -24.00
C PRO A 317 0.83 0.79 -22.94
N LEU A 318 0.38 1.39 -21.84
CA LEU A 318 1.23 1.76 -20.71
C LEU A 318 0.74 1.04 -19.43
N TYR A 319 1.68 0.66 -18.57
CA TYR A 319 1.38 0.05 -17.28
C TYR A 319 2.10 0.82 -16.18
N GLY A 320 1.36 1.70 -15.50
CA GLY A 320 1.92 2.60 -14.50
C GLY A 320 0.94 2.86 -13.37
N ALA A 321 1.45 2.84 -12.14
CA ALA A 321 0.76 3.35 -10.97
C ALA A 321 1.38 4.69 -10.58
N GLY A 322 0.55 5.68 -10.28
CA GLY A 322 1.01 6.99 -9.82
C GLY A 322 1.35 6.99 -8.33
N ASP A 323 2.25 7.90 -7.97
CA ASP A 323 2.70 8.13 -6.59
C ASP A 323 3.17 9.58 -6.48
N THR A 324 3.10 10.15 -5.29
CA THR A 324 3.49 11.54 -5.01
C THR A 324 4.35 11.59 -3.76
N ARG A 325 5.55 12.14 -3.89
CA ARG A 325 6.38 12.54 -2.75
C ARG A 325 6.15 14.03 -2.49
N TYR A 326 5.64 14.36 -1.31
CA TYR A 326 5.53 15.74 -0.87
C TYR A 326 6.75 16.07 -0.02
N PHE A 327 7.67 16.87 -0.54
CA PHE A 327 8.80 17.39 0.22
C PHE A 327 8.35 18.58 1.05
N ALA A 328 8.70 18.62 2.33
CA ALA A 328 8.61 19.84 3.12
C ALA A 328 9.78 20.76 2.75
N VAL A 329 9.54 22.06 2.65
CA VAL A 329 10.56 23.07 2.33
C VAL A 329 10.81 23.94 3.58
N PRO A 330 11.56 23.45 4.59
CA PRO A 330 11.81 24.21 5.82
C PRO A 330 12.65 25.47 5.60
N ARG A 331 13.40 25.57 4.49
CA ARG A 331 14.17 26.77 4.16
C ARG A 331 14.19 26.99 2.66
N ALA A 332 13.93 28.22 2.23
CA ALA A 332 14.17 28.67 0.87
C ALA A 332 14.51 30.17 0.87
N GLU A 333 15.34 30.61 -0.07
CA GLU A 333 15.50 32.02 -0.38
C GLU A 333 14.19 32.61 -0.96
N ALA A 334 13.92 33.89 -0.71
CA ALA A 334 12.73 34.52 -1.25
C ALA A 334 12.72 34.53 -2.79
N GLY A 335 11.57 34.19 -3.38
CA GLY A 335 11.33 34.22 -4.82
C GLY A 335 12.04 33.11 -5.61
N VAL A 336 12.45 32.03 -4.95
CA VAL A 336 12.95 30.83 -5.64
C VAL A 336 11.84 29.85 -5.97
N GLU A 337 11.95 29.18 -7.10
CA GLU A 337 11.11 28.05 -7.50
C GLU A 337 11.95 26.78 -7.47
N LEU A 338 11.37 25.69 -6.98
CA LEU A 338 12.06 24.41 -6.77
C LEU A 338 11.53 23.38 -7.75
N ALA A 339 12.41 22.63 -8.38
CA ALA A 339 12.05 21.44 -9.14
C ALA A 339 12.94 20.28 -8.68
N VAL A 340 12.30 19.18 -8.30
CA VAL A 340 12.97 17.95 -7.89
C VAL A 340 12.63 16.87 -8.89
N ASP A 341 13.66 16.17 -9.35
CA ASP A 341 13.52 14.94 -10.12
C ASP A 341 14.23 13.82 -9.38
N CYS A 342 13.53 12.72 -9.11
CA CYS A 342 14.02 11.68 -8.19
C CYS A 342 13.41 10.30 -8.47
N PRO A 343 13.62 9.72 -9.66
CA PRO A 343 13.06 8.43 -10.06
C PRO A 343 13.36 7.32 -9.02
N GLY A 344 14.57 7.33 -8.45
CA GLY A 344 15.00 6.40 -7.39
C GLY A 344 14.13 6.38 -6.13
N LEU A 345 13.38 7.45 -5.85
CA LEU A 345 12.48 7.52 -4.68
C LEU A 345 11.11 6.89 -4.92
N PHE A 346 10.78 6.64 -6.19
CA PHE A 346 9.55 5.97 -6.61
C PHE A 346 9.80 4.52 -7.00
N ASP A 347 10.95 4.28 -7.63
CA ASP A 347 11.48 2.97 -7.97
C ASP A 347 12.98 2.95 -7.60
N PRO A 348 13.35 2.35 -6.45
CA PRO A 348 14.74 2.22 -6.01
C PRO A 348 15.67 1.56 -7.02
N SER A 349 15.15 0.86 -8.02
CA SER A 349 15.98 0.32 -9.08
C SER A 349 16.46 1.35 -10.09
N LEU A 350 15.79 2.51 -10.15
CA LEU A 350 16.22 3.70 -10.86
C LEU A 350 17.11 4.60 -9.99
N ALA A 351 17.58 4.14 -8.81
CA ALA A 351 18.45 4.95 -7.95
C ALA A 351 19.73 5.44 -8.65
N ARG A 352 20.18 4.74 -9.69
CA ARG A 352 21.33 5.14 -10.54
C ARG A 352 21.04 6.32 -11.46
N GLU A 353 19.78 6.59 -11.80
CA GLU A 353 19.40 7.82 -12.50
C GLU A 353 19.56 9.05 -11.59
N GLY A 354 19.68 8.82 -10.29
CA GLY A 354 19.97 9.83 -9.29
C GLY A 354 18.78 10.70 -8.95
N LEU A 355 19.06 11.71 -8.13
CA LEU A 355 18.16 12.75 -7.68
C LEU A 355 18.77 14.10 -8.08
N THR A 356 17.95 14.98 -8.61
CA THR A 356 18.31 16.33 -9.01
C THR A 356 17.43 17.34 -8.27
N LEU A 357 18.03 18.40 -7.73
CA LEU A 357 17.33 19.60 -7.29
C LEU A 357 17.76 20.77 -8.18
N ARG A 358 16.79 21.38 -8.87
CA ARG A 358 16.94 22.66 -9.57
C ARG A 358 16.31 23.75 -8.74
N VAL A 359 17.01 24.87 -8.64
CA VAL A 359 16.53 26.07 -7.95
C VAL A 359 16.54 27.21 -8.95
N MET A 360 15.38 27.74 -9.26
CA MET A 360 15.21 28.86 -10.20
C MET A 360 14.98 30.14 -9.41
N LYS A 361 15.56 31.26 -9.84
CA LYS A 361 15.26 32.59 -9.30
C LYS A 361 15.11 33.56 -10.46
N GLN A 362 13.94 34.19 -10.56
CA GLN A 362 13.62 35.10 -11.68
C GLN A 362 13.87 34.45 -13.06
N GLY A 363 13.47 33.19 -13.23
CA GLY A 363 13.61 32.45 -14.48
C GLY A 363 15.03 31.95 -14.81
N ARG A 364 16.02 32.14 -13.92
CA ARG A 364 17.39 31.62 -14.10
C ARG A 364 17.70 30.52 -13.08
N GLU A 365 18.32 29.44 -13.55
CA GLU A 365 18.79 28.37 -12.67
C GLU A 365 20.01 28.82 -11.86
N LEU A 366 19.96 28.62 -10.55
CA LEU A 366 21.06 28.93 -9.65
C LEU A 366 22.10 27.81 -9.67
N SER A 367 23.38 28.18 -9.79
CA SER A 367 24.48 27.27 -9.53
C SER A 367 24.78 27.20 -8.02
N GLY A 368 25.12 26.02 -7.53
CA GLY A 368 25.53 25.85 -6.13
C GLY A 368 25.82 24.41 -5.79
N ASP A 369 26.32 24.20 -4.57
CA ASP A 369 26.51 22.86 -4.02
C ASP A 369 25.19 22.28 -3.52
N LEU A 370 25.05 20.97 -3.66
CA LEU A 370 23.93 20.18 -3.16
C LEU A 370 24.48 19.00 -2.35
N ARG A 371 23.94 18.82 -1.15
CA ARG A 371 24.22 17.68 -0.27
C ARG A 371 22.94 16.88 -0.10
N VAL A 372 23.06 15.56 -0.10
CA VAL A 372 21.96 14.63 0.17
C VAL A 372 22.30 13.87 1.44
N LEU A 373 21.46 14.02 2.46
CA LEU A 373 21.57 13.29 3.71
C LEU A 373 20.43 12.27 3.81
N ASP A 374 20.73 11.13 4.37
CA ASP A 374 19.80 10.06 4.70
C ASP A 374 19.94 9.73 6.19
N ASN A 375 18.86 9.90 6.95
CA ASN A 375 18.85 9.71 8.41
C ASN A 375 19.95 10.53 9.11
N GLY A 376 20.18 11.76 8.64
CA GLY A 376 21.19 12.68 9.17
C GLY A 376 22.64 12.42 8.71
N LYS A 377 22.91 11.36 7.95
CA LYS A 377 24.23 11.08 7.40
C LYS A 377 24.31 11.51 5.94
N GLU A 378 25.33 12.28 5.57
CA GLU A 378 25.59 12.59 4.16
C GLU A 378 25.90 11.30 3.38
N ILE A 379 25.10 11.02 2.36
CA ILE A 379 25.27 9.87 1.46
C ILE A 379 25.84 10.27 0.11
N ALA A 380 25.66 11.54 -0.29
CA ALA A 380 26.16 12.05 -1.56
C ALA A 380 26.22 13.59 -1.57
N SER A 381 27.09 14.14 -2.42
CA SER A 381 27.19 15.57 -2.68
C SER A 381 27.57 15.84 -4.14
N GLY A 382 27.19 17.02 -4.63
CA GLY A 382 27.31 17.40 -6.04
C GLY A 382 26.86 18.84 -6.27
N LYS A 383 26.36 19.14 -7.47
CA LYS A 383 25.89 20.48 -7.84
C LYS A 383 24.38 20.51 -8.05
N LEU A 384 23.77 21.66 -7.80
CA LEU A 384 22.39 21.93 -8.25
C LEU A 384 22.27 21.66 -9.75
N GLY A 385 21.13 21.10 -10.16
CA GLY A 385 20.85 20.74 -11.55
C GLY A 385 21.55 19.48 -12.08
N THR A 386 22.39 18.82 -11.28
CA THR A 386 23.04 17.56 -11.62
C THR A 386 22.44 16.39 -10.86
N ALA A 387 22.41 15.21 -11.49
CA ALA A 387 21.97 13.98 -10.84
C ALA A 387 23.00 13.53 -9.80
N ILE A 388 22.54 13.30 -8.57
CA ILE A 388 23.32 12.83 -7.43
C ILE A 388 22.74 11.51 -6.93
N ASN A 389 23.57 10.62 -6.38
CA ASN A 389 23.11 9.32 -5.90
C ASN A 389 21.90 9.43 -4.95
N SER A 390 20.88 8.59 -5.23
CA SER A 390 19.72 8.39 -4.36
C SER A 390 20.01 7.31 -3.31
N PRO A 391 19.29 7.28 -2.17
CA PRO A 391 19.38 6.18 -1.23
C PRO A 391 18.99 4.85 -1.88
N THR A 392 19.60 3.77 -1.41
CA THR A 392 19.32 2.40 -1.83
C THR A 392 18.99 1.50 -0.64
N GLY A 393 18.29 0.39 -0.92
CA GLY A 393 17.92 -0.61 0.07
C GLY A 393 16.65 -0.26 0.87
N ALA A 394 16.03 -1.28 1.46
CA ALA A 394 14.76 -1.14 2.18
C ALA A 394 14.89 -0.36 3.50
N GLY A 395 13.75 -0.01 4.08
CA GLY A 395 13.60 0.61 5.41
C GLY A 395 13.23 2.09 5.37
N ALA A 396 12.95 2.62 6.56
CA ALA A 396 12.63 4.02 6.80
C ALA A 396 13.82 4.95 6.53
N ARG A 397 13.54 6.06 5.86
CA ARG A 397 14.50 7.08 5.42
C ARG A 397 13.95 8.47 5.67
N ASP A 398 14.76 9.30 6.29
CA ASP A 398 14.56 10.75 6.37
C ASP A 398 15.56 11.44 5.46
N LEU A 399 15.12 11.77 4.25
CA LEU A 399 15.99 12.41 3.26
C LEU A 399 15.98 13.92 3.43
N VAL A 400 17.17 14.51 3.34
CA VAL A 400 17.39 15.96 3.34
C VAL A 400 18.21 16.34 2.12
N LEU A 401 17.66 17.24 1.30
CA LEU A 401 18.37 17.89 0.21
C LEU A 401 18.76 19.27 0.69
N GLU A 402 20.06 19.53 0.80
CA GLU A 402 20.57 20.78 1.36
C GLU A 402 21.45 21.53 0.35
N SER A 403 21.05 22.76 0.07
CA SER A 403 21.85 23.75 -0.66
C SER A 403 21.84 25.08 0.08
N ARG A 404 22.67 26.04 -0.36
CA ARG A 404 22.62 27.40 0.19
C ARG A 404 21.25 28.07 -0.02
N ALA A 405 20.63 27.82 -1.17
CA ALA A 405 19.39 28.49 -1.58
C ALA A 405 18.12 27.85 -0.98
N ALA A 406 18.13 26.54 -0.72
CA ALA A 406 16.99 25.83 -0.16
C ALA A 406 17.38 24.53 0.56
N THR A 407 16.52 24.13 1.51
CA THR A 407 16.53 22.82 2.17
C THR A 407 15.17 22.17 1.97
N LEU A 408 15.15 20.92 1.54
CA LEU A 408 13.95 20.11 1.40
C LEU A 408 14.08 18.84 2.23
N THR A 409 12.99 18.37 2.83
CA THR A 409 12.97 17.12 3.59
C THR A 409 11.80 16.23 3.17
N VAL A 410 12.04 14.92 3.12
CA VAL A 410 10.99 13.94 2.86
C VAL A 410 11.24 12.68 3.69
N PRO A 411 10.32 12.29 4.58
CA PRO A 411 10.32 10.96 5.15
C PRO A 411 9.74 9.98 4.14
N MET A 412 10.27 8.78 4.08
CA MET A 412 9.79 7.73 3.21
C MET A 412 10.14 6.33 3.71
N GLU A 413 9.37 5.35 3.26
CA GLU A 413 9.67 3.93 3.47
C GLU A 413 10.05 3.31 2.13
N ILE A 414 11.24 2.74 2.03
CA ILE A 414 11.61 1.89 0.89
C ILE A 414 11.17 0.47 1.22
N ALA A 415 10.23 -0.08 0.46
CA ALA A 415 9.64 -1.39 0.76
C ALA A 415 10.66 -2.53 0.77
N GLU A 416 10.38 -3.56 1.59
CA GLU A 416 11.20 -4.76 1.75
C GLU A 416 11.44 -5.53 0.44
N TYR A 417 10.55 -5.35 -0.55
CA TYR A 417 10.74 -5.82 -1.91
C TYR A 417 12.11 -5.41 -2.50
N TYR A 418 12.63 -4.23 -2.16
CA TYR A 418 13.92 -3.71 -2.61
C TYR A 418 15.09 -3.98 -1.65
N ASN A 419 14.90 -4.79 -0.60
CA ASN A 419 15.97 -5.10 0.35
C ASN A 419 17.12 -5.81 -0.35
N ASN A 420 18.35 -5.27 -0.31
CA ASN A 420 19.54 -5.83 -0.95
C ASN A 420 20.53 -6.51 0.02
N ASN A 421 20.17 -6.70 1.29
CA ASN A 421 21.06 -7.21 2.35
C ASN A 421 21.15 -8.75 2.42
N TYR A 422 20.64 -9.45 1.42
CA TYR A 422 20.63 -10.93 1.37
C TYR A 422 21.15 -11.47 0.04
N GLY A 423 21.43 -12.77 0.03
CA GLY A 423 21.92 -13.49 -1.13
C GLY A 423 23.43 -13.50 -1.22
N GLU A 424 23.96 -14.41 -2.03
CA GLU A 424 25.38 -14.69 -2.12
C GLU A 424 25.80 -14.94 -3.58
N MET A 425 26.88 -14.30 -4.01
CA MET A 425 27.47 -14.45 -5.32
C MET A 425 28.14 -15.82 -5.46
N LEU A 426 27.76 -16.60 -6.46
CA LEU A 426 28.37 -17.88 -6.78
C LEU A 426 29.49 -17.73 -7.83
N ASP A 427 29.33 -16.80 -8.77
CA ASP A 427 30.30 -16.52 -9.83
C ASP A 427 30.23 -15.06 -10.28
N GLY A 428 31.40 -14.44 -10.50
CA GLY A 428 31.53 -13.01 -10.84
C GLY A 428 30.91 -12.57 -12.16
N SER A 429 30.37 -13.48 -12.98
CA SER A 429 29.57 -13.15 -14.17
C SER A 429 28.11 -12.80 -13.87
N GLY A 430 27.73 -12.71 -12.60
CA GLY A 430 26.37 -12.38 -12.17
C GLY A 430 25.51 -13.61 -11.91
N VAL A 431 26.12 -14.74 -11.54
CA VAL A 431 25.38 -15.92 -11.05
C VAL A 431 25.41 -15.91 -9.53
N TRP A 432 24.25 -15.92 -8.89
CA TRP A 432 24.14 -15.80 -7.45
C TRP A 432 22.97 -16.63 -6.89
N CYS A 433 22.88 -16.76 -5.57
CA CYS A 433 21.83 -17.52 -4.92
C CYS A 433 21.17 -16.75 -3.77
N ALA A 434 19.95 -17.16 -3.44
CA ALA A 434 19.24 -16.69 -2.26
C ALA A 434 18.34 -17.79 -1.72
N SER A 435 17.96 -17.67 -0.45
CA SER A 435 16.87 -18.49 0.12
C SER A 435 15.59 -18.33 -0.71
N SER A 436 14.83 -19.42 -0.79
CA SER A 436 13.55 -19.50 -1.52
C SER A 436 12.50 -18.52 -1.02
N GLY A 437 12.54 -18.10 0.24
CA GLY A 437 11.59 -17.15 0.81
C GLY A 437 11.70 -15.72 0.28
N TRP A 438 12.80 -15.37 -0.39
CA TRP A 438 13.03 -14.01 -0.88
C TRP A 438 12.40 -13.75 -2.25
N LYS A 439 11.80 -12.57 -2.40
CA LYS A 439 11.30 -12.08 -3.69
C LYS A 439 12.40 -11.27 -4.36
N ILE A 440 12.84 -11.70 -5.55
CA ILE A 440 13.97 -11.09 -6.28
C ILE A 440 13.46 -10.12 -7.37
N PRO A 441 13.57 -8.79 -7.19
CA PRO A 441 13.26 -7.85 -8.26
C PRO A 441 14.17 -8.06 -9.47
N LYS A 442 13.64 -7.86 -10.68
CA LYS A 442 14.43 -7.92 -11.91
C LYS A 442 15.65 -7.00 -11.86
N SER A 443 15.47 -5.82 -11.32
CA SER A 443 16.45 -4.74 -11.33
C SER A 443 17.28 -4.65 -10.06
N ARG A 444 17.11 -5.59 -9.13
CA ARG A 444 17.91 -5.67 -7.89
C ARG A 444 19.39 -5.86 -8.21
N GLU A 445 20.22 -5.11 -7.50
CA GLU A 445 21.67 -5.23 -7.58
C GLU A 445 22.20 -6.58 -7.07
N LEU A 446 23.40 -6.91 -7.51
CA LEU A 446 24.13 -8.13 -7.16
C LEU A 446 24.54 -8.14 -5.67
N PRO A 447 24.48 -9.30 -4.99
CA PRO A 447 24.93 -9.41 -3.61
C PRO A 447 26.46 -9.26 -3.48
N ALA A 448 26.91 -8.70 -2.35
CA ALA A 448 28.33 -8.56 -2.03
C ALA A 448 28.96 -9.82 -1.40
N GLN A 449 28.16 -10.59 -0.66
CA GLN A 449 28.62 -11.84 -0.04
C GLN A 449 28.89 -12.89 -1.11
N LYS A 450 29.77 -13.86 -0.83
CA LYS A 450 30.16 -14.91 -1.77
C LYS A 450 29.86 -16.28 -1.20
N ALA A 451 29.27 -17.14 -2.01
CA ALA A 451 29.07 -18.55 -1.73
C ALA A 451 29.95 -19.40 -2.66
N LYS A 452 30.33 -20.60 -2.21
CA LYS A 452 31.12 -21.54 -3.02
C LYS A 452 30.25 -22.47 -3.86
N GLU A 453 29.04 -22.74 -3.40
CA GLU A 453 28.14 -23.74 -3.95
C GLU A 453 26.69 -23.35 -3.67
N LEU A 454 25.80 -23.75 -4.56
CA LEU A 454 24.36 -23.72 -4.30
C LEU A 454 24.04 -24.84 -3.31
N HIS A 455 23.35 -24.50 -2.22
CA HIS A 455 23.19 -25.41 -1.09
C HIS A 455 21.73 -25.61 -0.72
N VAL A 456 21.35 -26.87 -0.47
CA VAL A 456 20.03 -27.27 0.03
C VAL A 456 20.21 -28.29 1.16
N GLU A 457 19.45 -28.13 2.24
CA GLU A 457 19.40 -29.12 3.33
C GLU A 457 17.95 -29.52 3.57
N LEU A 458 17.69 -30.82 3.70
CA LEU A 458 16.35 -31.35 3.90
C LEU A 458 16.38 -32.72 4.59
N ALA A 459 15.28 -33.05 5.25
CA ALA A 459 14.99 -34.38 5.77
C ALA A 459 14.69 -35.37 4.65
N ARG A 460 14.61 -36.65 5.00
CA ARG A 460 13.99 -37.65 4.12
C ARG A 460 12.50 -37.39 4.04
N ASN A 461 11.91 -37.61 2.86
CA ASN A 461 10.50 -37.33 2.59
C ASN A 461 10.11 -35.84 2.68
N GLU A 462 11.06 -34.95 2.44
CA GLU A 462 10.84 -33.50 2.42
C GLU A 462 11.08 -32.94 1.01
N ALA A 463 10.52 -31.77 0.75
CA ALA A 463 10.87 -30.96 -0.41
C ALA A 463 11.34 -29.58 0.06
N GLU A 464 12.55 -29.20 -0.33
CA GLU A 464 13.14 -27.90 0.00
C GLU A 464 13.71 -27.23 -1.23
N ALA A 465 13.89 -25.91 -1.15
CA ALA A 465 14.32 -25.14 -2.30
C ALA A 465 15.24 -23.97 -1.98
N VAL A 466 16.03 -23.63 -3.00
CA VAL A 466 16.91 -22.46 -3.06
C VAL A 466 16.72 -21.80 -4.42
N GLN A 467 16.96 -20.50 -4.52
CA GLN A 467 16.95 -19.80 -5.80
C GLN A 467 18.37 -19.71 -6.37
N LEU A 468 18.52 -20.09 -7.65
CA LEU A 468 19.67 -19.77 -8.49
C LEU A 468 19.29 -18.62 -9.41
N ILE A 469 20.01 -17.51 -9.36
CA ILE A 469 19.69 -16.30 -10.09
C ILE A 469 20.75 -16.02 -11.14
N MET A 470 20.27 -15.75 -12.36
CA MET A 470 21.09 -15.30 -13.48
C MET A 470 20.92 -13.79 -13.66
N HIS A 471 22.02 -13.04 -13.65
CA HIS A 471 22.05 -11.61 -13.95
C HIS A 471 23.15 -11.32 -14.99
N PRO A 472 22.91 -11.66 -16.26
CA PRO A 472 23.97 -11.59 -17.26
C PRO A 472 24.18 -10.14 -17.72
N SER A 473 25.44 -9.72 -17.95
CA SER A 473 25.74 -8.36 -18.46
C SER A 473 25.40 -8.17 -19.95
N ARG A 474 25.09 -9.26 -20.66
CA ARG A 474 24.65 -9.31 -22.05
C ARG A 474 23.49 -10.31 -22.17
N PRO A 475 22.61 -10.17 -23.18
CA PRO A 475 21.54 -11.15 -23.36
C PRO A 475 22.11 -12.54 -23.64
N ILE A 476 21.44 -13.59 -23.14
CA ILE A 476 21.78 -14.99 -23.41
C ILE A 476 20.59 -15.65 -24.10
N SER A 477 20.78 -16.09 -25.33
CA SER A 477 19.77 -16.86 -26.09
C SER A 477 19.97 -18.36 -25.93
N ASP A 478 18.91 -19.13 -26.18
CA ASP A 478 18.91 -20.61 -26.14
C ASP A 478 19.35 -21.17 -24.77
N PHE A 479 19.02 -20.47 -23.68
CA PHE A 479 19.49 -20.79 -22.34
C PHE A 479 18.79 -22.02 -21.77
N THR A 480 19.57 -22.98 -21.25
CA THR A 480 19.10 -24.19 -20.59
C THR A 480 19.85 -24.43 -19.28
N LEU A 481 19.19 -25.11 -18.34
CA LEU A 481 19.79 -25.63 -17.11
C LEU A 481 19.66 -27.15 -17.09
N THR A 482 20.73 -27.85 -16.74
CA THR A 482 20.69 -29.31 -16.60
C THR A 482 21.40 -29.73 -15.33
N VAL A 483 20.70 -30.49 -14.48
CA VAL A 483 21.25 -31.02 -13.24
C VAL A 483 21.99 -32.31 -13.55
N GLY A 484 23.27 -32.38 -13.18
CA GLY A 484 24.04 -33.61 -13.27
C GLY A 484 23.70 -34.60 -12.15
N LYS A 485 24.29 -35.79 -12.21
CA LYS A 485 24.20 -36.79 -11.14
C LYS A 485 24.72 -36.21 -9.81
N LEU A 486 23.96 -36.36 -8.73
CA LEU A 486 24.36 -36.02 -7.37
C LEU A 486 24.77 -37.29 -6.62
N GLN A 487 25.97 -37.32 -6.05
CA GLN A 487 26.50 -38.51 -5.38
C GLN A 487 27.06 -38.17 -4.00
N ASN A 488 26.83 -39.06 -3.02
CA ASN A 488 27.44 -38.95 -1.69
C ASN A 488 28.76 -39.74 -1.60
N GLN A 489 29.46 -39.66 -0.46
CA GLN A 489 30.73 -40.37 -0.25
C GLN A 489 30.59 -41.89 -0.22
N ALA A 490 29.42 -42.44 0.15
CA ALA A 490 29.14 -43.87 0.16
C ALA A 490 28.83 -44.42 -1.24
N GLY A 491 28.67 -43.56 -2.23
CA GLY A 491 28.36 -43.92 -3.61
C GLY A 491 26.86 -43.87 -3.93
N ASP A 492 25.99 -43.59 -2.95
CA ASP A 492 24.56 -43.42 -3.17
C ASP A 492 24.29 -42.24 -4.09
N VAL A 493 23.24 -42.37 -4.88
CA VAL A 493 22.89 -41.44 -5.94
C VAL A 493 21.55 -40.80 -5.63
N LEU A 494 21.52 -39.46 -5.63
CA LEU A 494 20.28 -38.72 -5.76
C LEU A 494 20.08 -38.44 -7.24
N ALA A 495 19.01 -39.00 -7.79
CA ALA A 495 18.75 -38.97 -9.22
C ALA A 495 18.46 -37.51 -9.68
N PRO A 496 18.87 -37.09 -10.89
CA PRO A 496 18.59 -35.74 -11.39
C PRO A 496 17.11 -35.36 -11.32
N GLU A 497 16.21 -36.34 -11.47
CA GLU A 497 14.75 -36.18 -11.41
C GLU A 497 14.25 -35.80 -10.00
N SER A 498 15.07 -36.01 -8.96
CA SER A 498 14.81 -35.50 -7.61
C SER A 498 15.03 -33.99 -7.50
N VAL A 499 15.59 -33.35 -8.53
CA VAL A 499 15.81 -31.90 -8.59
C VAL A 499 14.98 -31.30 -9.71
N GLN A 500 14.03 -30.45 -9.34
CA GLN A 500 13.21 -29.69 -10.27
C GLN A 500 13.71 -28.25 -10.35
N ILE A 501 13.87 -27.75 -11.58
CA ILE A 501 14.16 -26.35 -11.85
C ILE A 501 12.90 -25.70 -12.44
N LEU A 502 12.36 -24.70 -11.74
CA LEU A 502 11.21 -23.92 -12.19
C LEU A 502 11.68 -22.50 -12.50
N GLN A 503 11.16 -21.88 -13.54
CA GLN A 503 11.39 -20.47 -13.79
C GLN A 503 10.59 -19.67 -12.75
N VAL A 504 11.19 -18.64 -12.16
CA VAL A 504 10.42 -17.65 -11.40
C VAL A 504 9.94 -16.59 -12.39
N ALA A 505 8.65 -16.62 -12.72
CA ALA A 505 8.03 -15.66 -13.63
C ALA A 505 7.60 -14.39 -12.87
N TYR A 506 7.34 -13.31 -13.62
CA TYR A 506 6.98 -12.02 -13.07
C TYR A 506 5.55 -11.62 -13.45
N VAL A 507 4.80 -11.08 -12.48
CA VAL A 507 3.44 -10.54 -12.69
C VAL A 507 3.45 -9.03 -12.44
N PRO A 508 2.91 -8.20 -13.36
CA PRO A 508 2.78 -6.77 -13.13
C PRO A 508 1.72 -6.48 -12.07
N VAL A 509 2.13 -5.94 -10.94
CA VAL A 509 1.23 -5.41 -9.90
C VAL A 509 1.20 -3.90 -10.01
N THR A 510 0.02 -3.34 -10.24
CA THR A 510 -0.20 -1.88 -10.33
C THR A 510 -1.01 -1.32 -9.17
N LEU A 511 -1.57 -2.19 -8.32
CA LEU A 511 -2.33 -1.81 -7.14
C LEU A 511 -1.89 -2.68 -5.96
N PRO A 512 -1.02 -2.17 -5.08
CA PRO A 512 -0.73 -2.86 -3.82
C PRO A 512 -1.99 -2.87 -2.94
N THR A 513 -2.19 -3.95 -2.19
CA THR A 513 -3.34 -4.11 -1.29
C THR A 513 -3.12 -3.49 0.08
N ASP A 514 -1.87 -3.22 0.43
CA ASP A 514 -1.46 -2.72 1.75
C ASP A 514 -0.07 -2.04 1.67
N PRO A 515 0.36 -1.33 2.72
CA PRO A 515 1.61 -0.56 2.72
C PRO A 515 2.90 -1.39 2.58
N SER A 516 2.87 -2.71 2.77
CA SER A 516 4.05 -3.56 2.57
C SER A 516 4.29 -3.89 1.08
N GLY A 517 3.26 -3.73 0.25
CA GLY A 517 3.32 -3.95 -1.18
C GLY A 517 3.85 -2.75 -1.96
N VAL A 518 4.33 -3.00 -3.18
CA VAL A 518 4.72 -1.97 -4.14
C VAL A 518 4.18 -2.30 -5.52
N ALA A 519 3.85 -1.27 -6.30
CA ALA A 519 3.57 -1.43 -7.70
C ALA A 519 4.89 -1.72 -8.44
N ALA A 520 5.05 -2.96 -8.90
CA ALA A 520 6.26 -3.50 -9.51
C ALA A 520 5.98 -4.83 -10.24
N LEU A 521 6.99 -5.40 -10.89
CA LEU A 521 6.97 -6.77 -11.40
C LEU A 521 7.26 -7.76 -10.27
N TRP A 522 6.27 -8.52 -9.81
CA TRP A 522 6.42 -9.45 -8.69
C TRP A 522 6.84 -10.85 -9.14
N PRO A 523 7.95 -11.40 -8.59
CA PRO A 523 8.40 -12.77 -8.87
C PRO A 523 7.54 -13.76 -8.07
N ASP A 524 6.58 -14.42 -8.73
CA ASP A 524 5.60 -15.24 -8.02
C ASP A 524 5.30 -16.59 -8.68
N PRO A 525 4.92 -16.67 -9.97
CA PRO A 525 4.59 -17.95 -10.56
C PRO A 525 5.86 -18.79 -10.78
N LEU A 526 5.73 -20.11 -10.61
CA LEU A 526 6.82 -21.08 -10.78
C LEU A 526 6.55 -22.04 -11.97
N PRO A 527 6.40 -21.55 -13.21
CA PRO A 527 6.19 -22.42 -14.36
C PRO A 527 7.39 -23.36 -14.57
N PRO A 528 7.16 -24.61 -15.01
CA PRO A 528 8.23 -25.50 -15.45
C PRO A 528 8.99 -24.93 -16.64
N VAL A 529 10.30 -25.15 -16.69
CA VAL A 529 11.12 -24.83 -17.87
C VAL A 529 10.98 -25.97 -18.88
N THR A 530 10.13 -25.79 -19.89
CA THR A 530 9.85 -26.81 -20.93
C THR A 530 10.58 -26.57 -22.25
N ALA A 531 11.18 -25.39 -22.43
CA ALA A 531 11.91 -24.99 -23.62
C ALA A 531 13.10 -24.07 -23.24
N PRO A 532 14.10 -23.92 -24.12
CA PRO A 532 15.18 -22.94 -23.93
C PRO A 532 14.64 -21.52 -23.75
N LEU A 533 15.30 -20.73 -22.89
CA LEU A 533 14.90 -19.38 -22.52
C LEU A 533 15.81 -18.33 -23.17
N THR A 534 15.31 -17.09 -23.26
CA THR A 534 16.17 -15.93 -23.52
C THR A 534 16.26 -15.09 -22.25
N LEU A 535 17.48 -14.83 -21.78
CA LEU A 535 17.76 -14.01 -20.62
C LEU A 535 18.14 -12.60 -21.08
N SER A 536 17.50 -11.59 -20.50
CA SER A 536 17.82 -10.18 -20.74
C SER A 536 19.13 -9.77 -20.07
N ALA A 537 19.84 -8.83 -20.68
CA ALA A 537 20.99 -8.20 -20.03
C ALA A 537 20.55 -7.36 -18.82
N ASN A 538 21.37 -7.35 -17.76
CA ASN A 538 21.22 -6.52 -16.58
C ASN A 538 19.89 -6.71 -15.82
N GLU A 539 19.23 -7.86 -16.01
CA GLU A 539 18.05 -8.27 -15.26
C GLU A 539 18.31 -9.58 -14.54
N ASN A 540 17.79 -9.71 -13.32
CA ASN A 540 17.69 -10.97 -12.62
C ASN A 540 16.62 -11.85 -13.27
N GLN A 541 17.00 -13.07 -13.64
CA GLN A 541 16.09 -14.19 -13.87
C GLN A 541 16.35 -15.27 -12.81
N PRO A 542 15.50 -15.36 -11.78
CA PRO A 542 15.60 -16.41 -10.78
C PRO A 542 15.05 -17.74 -11.30
N PHE A 543 15.65 -18.82 -10.82
CA PHE A 543 15.24 -20.20 -11.02
C PHE A 543 15.10 -20.86 -9.65
N TRP A 544 13.93 -21.43 -9.40
CA TRP A 544 13.62 -22.14 -8.18
C TRP A 544 14.12 -23.58 -8.30
N VAL A 545 15.21 -23.88 -7.58
CA VAL A 545 15.82 -25.22 -7.55
C VAL A 545 15.24 -25.97 -6.36
N ARG A 546 14.25 -26.83 -6.63
CA ARG A 546 13.56 -27.63 -5.63
C ARG A 546 14.10 -29.05 -5.61
N VAL A 547 14.54 -29.52 -4.45
CA VAL A 547 14.96 -30.90 -4.24
C VAL A 547 13.87 -31.63 -3.47
N LYS A 548 13.49 -32.83 -3.92
CA LYS A 548 12.53 -33.69 -3.23
C LYS A 548 13.17 -35.04 -2.94
N THR A 549 13.16 -35.45 -1.67
CA THR A 549 13.61 -36.78 -1.24
C THR A 549 12.42 -37.70 -1.03
N THR A 550 12.70 -39.00 -0.89
CA THR A 550 11.72 -39.99 -0.43
C THR A 550 12.08 -40.45 0.98
N VAL A 551 11.17 -41.16 1.65
CA VAL A 551 11.44 -41.81 2.96
C VAL A 551 12.67 -42.74 2.93
N ASN A 552 12.99 -43.28 1.75
CA ASN A 552 14.07 -44.24 1.54
C ASN A 552 15.38 -43.61 1.01
N THR A 553 15.41 -42.29 0.77
CA THR A 553 16.64 -41.64 0.31
C THR A 553 17.73 -41.77 1.38
N ALA A 554 18.91 -42.26 1.00
CA ALA A 554 20.00 -42.44 1.96
C ALA A 554 20.47 -41.09 2.53
N PRO A 555 20.70 -40.97 3.84
CA PRO A 555 21.19 -39.73 4.42
C PRO A 555 22.64 -39.46 4.02
N GLY A 556 23.03 -38.19 3.98
CA GLY A 556 24.40 -37.79 3.65
C GLY A 556 24.47 -36.50 2.84
N LEU A 557 25.70 -36.11 2.53
CA LEU A 557 25.97 -34.94 1.69
C LEU A 557 26.21 -35.40 0.24
N TYR A 558 25.28 -35.07 -0.63
CA TYR A 558 25.38 -35.32 -2.06
C TYR A 558 26.00 -34.10 -2.75
N ARG A 559 26.88 -34.34 -3.72
CA ARG A 559 27.55 -33.30 -4.50
C ARG A 559 27.38 -33.54 -6.00
N GLY A 560 27.24 -32.47 -6.75
CA GLY A 560 27.30 -32.49 -8.21
C GLY A 560 27.26 -31.07 -8.78
N MET A 561 26.76 -30.93 -10.01
CA MET A 561 26.84 -29.67 -10.76
C MET A 561 25.53 -29.39 -11.50
N ILE A 562 25.17 -28.12 -11.56
CA ILE A 562 24.19 -27.61 -12.53
C ILE A 562 24.97 -27.05 -13.72
N GLN A 563 24.68 -27.57 -14.91
CA GLN A 563 25.20 -27.04 -16.17
C GLN A 563 24.30 -25.92 -16.65
N LEU A 564 24.90 -24.77 -16.94
CA LEU A 564 24.25 -23.59 -17.51
C LEU A 564 24.77 -23.45 -18.93
N ALA A 565 23.90 -23.56 -19.92
CA ALA A 565 24.30 -23.50 -21.33
C ALA A 565 23.40 -22.52 -22.09
N GLY A 566 23.96 -21.82 -23.06
CA GLY A 566 23.27 -20.96 -24.00
C GLY A 566 24.18 -20.68 -25.19
N ARG A 567 23.73 -19.86 -26.14
CA ARG A 567 24.58 -19.44 -27.26
C ARG A 567 25.80 -18.68 -26.74
N ASP A 568 26.99 -19.19 -27.03
CA ASP A 568 28.27 -18.65 -26.57
C ASP A 568 28.39 -18.50 -25.04
N TYR A 569 27.59 -19.25 -24.29
CA TYR A 569 27.55 -19.22 -22.83
C TYR A 569 27.61 -20.63 -22.27
N HIS A 570 28.60 -20.93 -21.44
CA HIS A 570 28.70 -22.22 -20.75
C HIS A 570 29.36 -22.08 -19.38
N LYS A 571 28.64 -22.48 -18.33
CA LYS A 571 29.13 -22.50 -16.94
C LYS A 571 28.67 -23.75 -16.19
N ARG A 572 29.38 -24.05 -15.11
CA ARG A 572 29.02 -25.13 -14.17
C ARG A 572 29.02 -24.57 -12.76
N ILE A 573 27.89 -24.73 -12.07
CA ILE A 573 27.71 -24.27 -10.70
C ILE A 573 27.63 -25.49 -9.78
N PRO A 574 28.48 -25.58 -8.74
CA PRO A 574 28.39 -26.66 -7.77
C PRO A 574 27.05 -26.64 -7.02
N LEU A 575 26.43 -27.82 -6.88
CA LEU A 575 25.23 -28.04 -6.08
C LEU A 575 25.54 -29.07 -4.99
N THR A 576 25.17 -28.74 -3.75
CA THR A 576 25.21 -29.67 -2.63
C THR A 576 23.87 -29.82 -1.95
N VAL A 577 23.54 -31.07 -1.65
CA VAL A 577 22.29 -31.45 -1.00
C VAL A 577 22.61 -32.27 0.23
N ARG A 578 22.29 -31.76 1.41
CA ARG A 578 22.36 -32.52 2.66
C ARG A 578 21.03 -33.18 2.95
N VAL A 579 21.01 -34.50 3.00
CA VAL A 579 19.86 -35.29 3.45
C VAL A 579 20.08 -35.71 4.91
N TYR A 580 19.23 -35.22 5.82
CA TYR A 580 19.29 -35.57 7.23
C TYR A 580 18.87 -37.02 7.50
N ARG A 581 19.37 -37.59 8.59
CA ARG A 581 19.12 -38.99 8.99
C ARG A 581 17.73 -39.27 9.57
N PHE A 582 16.82 -38.31 9.55
CA PHE A 582 15.42 -38.49 9.97
C PHE A 582 14.48 -38.29 8.78
N ALA A 583 13.26 -38.81 8.88
CA ALA A 583 12.23 -38.67 7.86
C ALA A 583 11.04 -37.88 8.41
N LEU A 584 10.44 -37.04 7.57
CA LEU A 584 9.14 -36.45 7.85
C LEU A 584 8.01 -37.45 7.56
N PRO A 585 6.91 -37.41 8.33
CA PRO A 585 5.79 -38.32 8.13
C PRO A 585 5.09 -38.07 6.79
N ASP A 586 4.57 -39.14 6.17
CA ASP A 586 3.75 -39.05 4.95
C ASP A 586 2.39 -38.36 5.18
N ARG A 587 2.01 -38.16 6.44
CA ARG A 587 0.77 -37.50 6.83
C ARG A 587 1.05 -36.15 7.48
N MET A 588 0.29 -35.15 7.06
CA MET A 588 0.36 -33.82 7.64
C MET A 588 -0.12 -33.80 9.09
N THR A 589 0.76 -33.36 9.99
CA THR A 589 0.44 -33.14 11.41
C THR A 589 0.06 -31.70 11.70
N CYS A 590 0.43 -30.75 10.82
CA CYS A 590 -0.01 -29.36 10.89
C CYS A 590 -1.42 -29.23 10.31
N THR A 591 -2.39 -28.91 11.17
CA THR A 591 -3.77 -28.64 10.75
C THR A 591 -3.85 -27.29 10.04
N SER A 592 -4.09 -27.32 8.74
CA SER A 592 -4.33 -26.13 7.91
C SER A 592 -5.63 -26.27 7.11
N ALA A 593 -6.20 -25.16 6.70
CA ALA A 593 -7.29 -25.12 5.71
C ALA A 593 -7.20 -23.79 4.94
N LEU A 594 -6.98 -23.86 3.62
CA LEU A 594 -6.80 -22.70 2.76
C LEU A 594 -7.98 -22.54 1.80
N GLY A 595 -8.34 -21.28 1.50
CA GLY A 595 -9.33 -20.96 0.48
C GLY A 595 -8.80 -21.23 -0.91
N CYS A 596 -9.59 -21.90 -1.73
CA CYS A 596 -9.34 -22.09 -3.16
C CYS A 596 -10.61 -21.72 -3.92
N ASN A 597 -10.56 -20.64 -4.71
CA ASN A 597 -11.68 -20.23 -5.54
C ASN A 597 -11.66 -21.04 -6.85
N VAL A 598 -12.31 -22.20 -6.81
CA VAL A 598 -12.39 -23.12 -7.96
C VAL A 598 -13.17 -22.56 -9.14
N GLU A 599 -14.15 -21.66 -8.90
CA GLU A 599 -14.90 -21.00 -9.97
C GLU A 599 -13.98 -20.14 -10.83
N ARG A 600 -13.05 -19.40 -10.21
CA ARG A 600 -12.03 -18.64 -10.96
C ARG A 600 -11.10 -19.55 -11.76
N ALA A 601 -10.76 -20.73 -11.23
CA ALA A 601 -9.98 -21.70 -11.99
C ALA A 601 -10.75 -22.19 -13.23
N PHE A 602 -12.05 -22.48 -13.09
CA PHE A 602 -12.87 -22.87 -14.23
C PHE A 602 -12.96 -21.77 -15.29
N GLN A 603 -13.19 -20.53 -14.85
CA GLN A 603 -13.23 -19.36 -15.74
C GLN A 603 -11.90 -19.18 -16.49
N TYR A 604 -10.78 -19.29 -15.79
CA TYR A 604 -9.45 -19.15 -16.38
C TYR A 604 -9.18 -20.21 -17.46
N HIS A 605 -9.56 -21.47 -17.21
CA HIS A 605 -9.37 -22.58 -18.15
C HIS A 605 -10.49 -22.70 -19.20
N GLY A 606 -11.53 -21.86 -19.14
CA GLY A 606 -12.70 -21.99 -20.00
C GLY A 606 -13.50 -23.29 -19.78
N ALA A 607 -13.41 -23.89 -18.58
CA ALA A 607 -14.07 -25.16 -18.26
C ALA A 607 -15.57 -24.94 -18.00
N VAL A 608 -16.38 -25.09 -19.04
CA VAL A 608 -17.84 -24.92 -18.99
C VAL A 608 -18.55 -26.25 -18.71
N ALA A 609 -18.16 -27.32 -19.39
CA ALA A 609 -18.78 -28.63 -19.19
C ALA A 609 -18.41 -29.22 -17.82
N GLU A 610 -19.34 -29.90 -17.16
CA GLU A 610 -19.11 -30.47 -15.81
C GLU A 610 -17.91 -31.44 -15.79
N GLN A 611 -17.72 -32.22 -16.86
CA GLN A 611 -16.58 -33.13 -16.99
C GLN A 611 -15.25 -32.39 -16.96
N ASP A 612 -15.17 -31.25 -17.66
CA ASP A 612 -13.96 -30.41 -17.68
C ASP A 612 -13.75 -29.74 -16.32
N GLN A 613 -14.81 -29.26 -15.67
CA GLN A 613 -14.73 -28.70 -14.32
C GLN A 613 -14.23 -29.73 -13.32
N ARG A 614 -14.72 -30.97 -13.38
CA ARG A 614 -14.23 -32.09 -12.54
C ARG A 614 -12.76 -32.38 -12.83
N ARG A 615 -12.34 -32.37 -14.10
CA ARG A 615 -10.94 -32.59 -14.46
C ARG A 615 -10.02 -31.49 -13.95
N VAL A 616 -10.42 -30.23 -14.09
CA VAL A 616 -9.69 -29.07 -13.57
C VAL A 616 -9.61 -29.14 -12.04
N LEU A 617 -10.73 -29.42 -11.37
CA LEU A 617 -10.76 -29.59 -9.92
C LEU A 617 -9.78 -30.69 -9.46
N ASP A 618 -9.78 -31.85 -10.12
CA ASP A 618 -8.87 -32.95 -9.81
C ASP A 618 -7.40 -32.55 -9.92
N LEU A 619 -7.04 -31.77 -10.95
CA LEU A 619 -5.66 -31.26 -11.13
C LEU A 619 -5.26 -30.28 -10.04
N TYR A 620 -6.15 -29.34 -9.66
CA TYR A 620 -5.87 -28.39 -8.58
C TYR A 620 -5.75 -29.10 -7.23
N LEU A 621 -6.64 -30.05 -6.94
CA LEU A 621 -6.58 -30.83 -5.69
C LEU A 621 -5.32 -31.70 -5.62
N GLN A 622 -4.88 -32.28 -6.74
CA GLN A 622 -3.61 -32.99 -6.81
C GLN A 622 -2.44 -32.06 -6.52
N ALA A 623 -2.39 -30.88 -7.16
CA ALA A 623 -1.33 -29.90 -6.92
C ALA A 623 -1.29 -29.43 -5.46
N LEU A 624 -2.45 -29.18 -4.83
CA LEU A 624 -2.51 -28.85 -3.41
C LEU A 624 -1.98 -30.00 -2.54
N SER A 625 -2.38 -31.25 -2.84
CA SER A 625 -1.91 -32.43 -2.11
C SER A 625 -0.39 -32.64 -2.26
N ASP A 626 0.16 -32.47 -3.46
CA ASP A 626 1.60 -32.58 -3.74
C ASP A 626 2.44 -31.54 -2.99
N HIS A 627 1.80 -30.45 -2.56
CA HIS A 627 2.37 -29.37 -1.75
C HIS A 627 1.89 -29.39 -0.30
N HIS A 628 1.22 -30.47 0.13
CA HIS A 628 0.72 -30.65 1.49
C HIS A 628 -0.24 -29.52 1.96
N ILE A 629 -1.00 -28.95 1.02
CA ILE A 629 -2.00 -27.92 1.28
C ILE A 629 -3.38 -28.56 1.32
N THR A 630 -4.13 -28.26 2.38
CA THR A 630 -5.51 -28.73 2.54
C THR A 630 -6.50 -27.61 2.19
N PRO A 631 -7.44 -27.80 1.23
CA PRO A 631 -8.45 -26.79 0.89
C PRO A 631 -9.63 -26.80 1.88
N TYR A 632 -10.29 -25.65 2.06
CA TYR A 632 -11.53 -25.57 2.87
C TYR A 632 -12.64 -26.49 2.38
N HIS A 633 -12.79 -26.61 1.06
CA HIS A 633 -13.89 -27.32 0.42
C HIS A 633 -13.35 -28.27 -0.66
N PRO A 634 -13.04 -29.54 -0.31
CA PRO A 634 -12.47 -30.52 -1.25
C PRO A 634 -13.50 -31.18 -2.19
N ALA A 635 -14.81 -30.98 -1.98
CA ALA A 635 -15.89 -31.50 -2.82
C ALA A 635 -16.85 -30.38 -3.32
N PRO A 636 -16.35 -29.33 -4.01
CA PRO A 636 -17.16 -28.17 -4.38
C PRO A 636 -18.25 -28.42 -5.42
N LEU A 637 -18.14 -29.51 -6.19
CA LEU A 637 -19.12 -29.88 -7.22
C LEU A 637 -20.17 -30.87 -6.71
N ASP A 638 -20.02 -31.36 -5.48
CA ASP A 638 -20.87 -32.40 -4.92
C ASP A 638 -21.42 -31.96 -3.54
N PRO A 639 -22.14 -30.82 -3.45
CA PRO A 639 -22.68 -30.35 -2.18
C PRO A 639 -23.77 -31.32 -1.67
N PHE A 640 -23.93 -31.40 -0.35
CA PHE A 640 -25.11 -32.07 0.22
C PHE A 640 -26.39 -31.35 -0.22
N GLN A 641 -27.47 -32.10 -0.38
CA GLN A 641 -28.76 -31.55 -0.79
C GLN A 641 -29.66 -31.35 0.44
N VAL A 642 -30.35 -30.21 0.52
CA VAL A 642 -31.29 -29.93 1.61
C VAL A 642 -32.70 -29.82 1.04
N THR A 643 -33.59 -30.66 1.54
CA THR A 643 -35.03 -30.55 1.32
C THR A 643 -35.63 -29.83 2.52
N TRP A 644 -36.18 -28.64 2.28
CA TRP A 644 -36.88 -27.84 3.28
C TRP A 644 -38.38 -28.17 3.26
N PRO A 645 -39.08 -28.07 4.39
CA PRO A 645 -40.53 -28.13 4.40
C PRO A 645 -41.11 -26.92 3.63
N ASP A 646 -42.16 -27.15 2.84
CA ASP A 646 -42.85 -26.10 2.06
C ASP A 646 -43.74 -25.27 3.01
N VAL A 647 -43.17 -24.20 3.56
CA VAL A 647 -43.84 -23.25 4.45
C VAL A 647 -43.87 -21.88 3.78
N LYS A 648 -45.06 -21.33 3.59
CA LYS A 648 -45.30 -20.04 2.93
C LYS A 648 -45.61 -18.94 3.96
N PRO A 649 -45.38 -17.66 3.62
CA PRO A 649 -45.76 -16.55 4.49
C PRO A 649 -47.25 -16.59 4.85
N GLY A 650 -47.57 -16.70 6.14
CA GLY A 650 -48.94 -16.80 6.65
C GLY A 650 -49.33 -18.20 7.14
N ASP A 651 -48.55 -19.23 6.82
CA ASP A 651 -48.77 -20.58 7.34
C ASP A 651 -48.53 -20.63 8.86
N GLN A 652 -49.32 -21.45 9.56
CA GLN A 652 -49.10 -21.81 10.97
C GLN A 652 -48.71 -23.29 11.06
N PRO A 653 -47.49 -23.67 10.60
CA PRO A 653 -47.09 -25.06 10.62
C PRO A 653 -46.94 -25.55 12.06
N ILE A 654 -47.31 -26.81 12.29
CA ILE A 654 -47.04 -27.50 13.55
C ILE A 654 -45.54 -27.80 13.60
N PRO A 655 -44.77 -27.32 14.58
CA PRO A 655 -43.32 -27.50 14.61
C PRO A 655 -42.85 -28.96 14.54
N ASP A 656 -43.65 -29.89 15.07
CA ASP A 656 -43.34 -31.33 15.07
C ASP A 656 -43.51 -31.97 13.68
N ASP A 657 -44.26 -31.35 12.77
CA ASP A 657 -44.45 -31.81 11.39
C ASP A 657 -43.38 -31.25 10.42
N LEU A 658 -42.58 -30.27 10.89
CA LEU A 658 -41.49 -29.69 10.12
C LEU A 658 -40.26 -30.59 10.17
N SER A 659 -40.01 -31.31 9.07
CA SER A 659 -38.78 -32.08 8.90
C SER A 659 -37.89 -31.47 7.80
N VAL A 660 -36.62 -31.24 8.13
CA VAL A 660 -35.57 -30.90 7.16
C VAL A 660 -34.81 -32.17 6.86
N ARG A 661 -34.78 -32.58 5.59
CA ARG A 661 -33.99 -33.73 5.14
C ARG A 661 -32.71 -33.25 4.48
N ILE A 662 -31.58 -33.77 4.94
CA ILE A 662 -30.27 -33.52 4.33
C ILE A 662 -29.78 -34.83 3.72
N ASP A 663 -29.55 -34.82 2.40
CA ASP A 663 -28.95 -35.94 1.68
C ASP A 663 -27.45 -35.69 1.49
N TRP A 664 -26.65 -36.55 2.15
CA TRP A 664 -25.19 -36.49 2.14
C TRP A 664 -24.55 -37.38 1.08
N THR A 665 -25.33 -38.19 0.36
CA THR A 665 -24.81 -39.31 -0.45
C THR A 665 -23.74 -38.88 -1.46
N GLY A 666 -24.00 -37.85 -2.26
CA GLY A 666 -23.02 -37.35 -3.24
C GLY A 666 -21.79 -36.73 -2.60
N TRP A 667 -21.99 -35.99 -1.51
CA TRP A 667 -20.90 -35.36 -0.77
C TRP A 667 -20.00 -36.40 -0.09
N ASP A 668 -20.58 -37.40 0.58
CA ASP A 668 -19.84 -38.49 1.25
C ASP A 668 -19.00 -39.30 0.25
N GLN A 669 -19.57 -39.64 -0.91
CA GLN A 669 -18.83 -40.34 -1.97
C GLN A 669 -17.65 -39.51 -2.49
N ALA A 670 -17.87 -38.22 -2.76
CA ALA A 670 -16.81 -37.33 -3.20
C ALA A 670 -15.72 -37.20 -2.13
N MET A 671 -16.10 -36.99 -0.88
CA MET A 671 -15.18 -36.89 0.25
C MET A 671 -14.38 -38.16 0.49
N GLN A 672 -15.00 -39.34 0.42
CA GLN A 672 -14.31 -40.62 0.59
C GLN A 672 -13.25 -40.83 -0.51
N LYS A 673 -13.59 -40.47 -1.76
CA LYS A 673 -12.63 -40.45 -2.86
C LYS A 673 -11.47 -39.49 -2.54
N ARG A 674 -11.77 -38.28 -2.05
CA ARG A 674 -10.74 -37.27 -1.73
C ARG A 674 -9.84 -37.67 -0.55
N MET A 675 -10.39 -38.21 0.54
CA MET A 675 -9.63 -38.60 1.73
C MET A 675 -8.63 -39.72 1.46
N THR A 676 -8.88 -40.55 0.45
CA THR A 676 -7.97 -41.62 0.04
C THR A 676 -6.75 -41.10 -0.73
N HIS A 677 -6.88 -39.94 -1.39
CA HIS A 677 -5.88 -39.41 -2.33
C HIS A 677 -5.25 -38.08 -1.91
N ILE A 678 -5.91 -37.31 -1.05
CA ILE A 678 -5.43 -36.01 -0.55
C ILE A 678 -4.89 -36.21 0.87
N ILE A 679 -3.65 -35.79 1.08
CA ILE A 679 -3.03 -35.73 2.42
C ILE A 679 -3.69 -34.56 3.18
N SER A 680 -4.83 -34.81 3.81
CA SER A 680 -5.60 -33.81 4.54
C SER A 680 -5.46 -33.95 6.06
N ALA A 681 -5.38 -32.81 6.75
CA ALA A 681 -5.40 -32.73 8.22
C ALA A 681 -6.74 -32.22 8.80
N ALA A 682 -7.60 -31.58 8.00
CA ALA A 682 -8.93 -31.06 8.41
C ALA A 682 -9.77 -30.57 7.22
N PHE A 683 -11.10 -30.46 7.35
CA PHE A 683 -11.97 -29.75 6.40
C PHE A 683 -13.07 -28.98 7.15
N CYS A 684 -13.71 -28.02 6.48
CA CYS A 684 -14.81 -27.25 7.06
C CYS A 684 -16.15 -27.69 6.46
N PHE A 685 -17.18 -27.84 7.29
CA PHE A 685 -18.54 -28.09 6.79
C PHE A 685 -19.12 -26.82 6.16
N PRO A 686 -19.79 -26.90 5.00
CA PRO A 686 -20.47 -25.76 4.39
C PRO A 686 -21.52 -25.17 5.36
N SER A 687 -21.32 -23.91 5.76
CA SER A 687 -22.07 -23.26 6.85
C SER A 687 -23.49 -22.80 6.48
N ARG A 688 -23.85 -22.76 5.18
CA ARG A 688 -25.14 -22.21 4.71
C ARG A 688 -26.36 -22.95 5.27
N ALA A 689 -26.27 -24.24 5.57
CA ALA A 689 -27.39 -25.00 6.14
C ALA A 689 -27.50 -24.89 7.68
N TRP A 690 -26.38 -24.70 8.38
CA TRP A 690 -26.37 -24.64 9.85
C TRP A 690 -26.99 -23.34 10.38
N ALA A 691 -26.82 -22.23 9.65
CA ALA A 691 -27.44 -20.96 10.01
C ALA A 691 -28.98 -21.04 9.95
N ALA A 692 -29.54 -21.70 8.94
CA ALA A 692 -30.99 -21.85 8.78
C ALA A 692 -31.60 -22.87 9.78
N ALA A 693 -30.90 -23.97 10.08
CA ALA A 693 -31.36 -24.95 11.08
C ALA A 693 -31.35 -24.38 12.52
N LEU A 694 -30.44 -23.44 12.85
CA LEU A 694 -30.43 -22.75 14.14
C LEU A 694 -31.65 -21.82 14.33
N PHE A 695 -32.19 -21.25 13.24
CA PHE A 695 -33.30 -20.30 13.29
C PHE A 695 -34.66 -20.94 13.63
N ILE A 696 -34.85 -22.23 13.30
CA ILE A 696 -36.14 -22.91 13.50
C ILE A 696 -36.35 -23.36 14.96
N ARG A 697 -35.29 -23.48 15.78
CA ARG A 697 -35.39 -24.07 17.14
C ARG A 697 -35.01 -23.19 18.34
N ALA A 698 -34.64 -21.92 18.16
CA ALA A 698 -34.26 -21.07 19.29
C ALA A 698 -34.81 -19.63 19.19
N PRO A 699 -35.94 -19.30 19.84
CA PRO A 699 -36.48 -17.93 19.84
C PRO A 699 -35.77 -17.00 20.84
N ASN A 700 -34.82 -17.48 21.66
CA ASN A 700 -34.30 -16.71 22.80
C ASN A 700 -32.81 -16.31 22.71
N ARG A 701 -32.56 -14.99 22.84
CA ARG A 701 -31.26 -14.28 22.69
C ARG A 701 -30.12 -14.68 23.66
N ARG A 702 -30.29 -15.65 24.55
CA ARG A 702 -29.26 -16.03 25.56
C ARG A 702 -28.24 -17.09 25.09
N CYS A 703 -28.47 -17.79 23.97
CA CYS A 703 -27.58 -18.87 23.52
C CYS A 703 -26.30 -18.40 22.78
N TRP A 704 -26.24 -17.14 22.34
CA TRP A 704 -25.08 -16.62 21.58
C TRP A 704 -23.80 -16.50 22.43
N ALA A 705 -23.91 -16.30 23.75
CA ALA A 705 -22.74 -16.13 24.62
C ALA A 705 -21.99 -17.44 24.94
N LEU A 706 -22.63 -18.61 24.77
CA LEU A 706 -22.06 -19.92 25.16
C LEU A 706 -21.39 -20.68 23.99
N ALA A 707 -21.55 -20.25 22.75
CA ALA A 707 -20.96 -20.89 21.57
C ALA A 707 -19.43 -20.66 21.42
N LYS A 708 -18.82 -19.79 22.24
CA LYS A 708 -17.37 -19.51 22.21
C LYS A 708 -16.48 -20.50 23.00
N ARG A 709 -17.03 -21.50 23.69
CA ARG A 709 -16.22 -22.51 24.43
C ARG A 709 -16.47 -23.93 23.90
N ARG A 710 -15.42 -24.55 23.34
CA ARG A 710 -15.36 -25.85 22.62
C ARG A 710 -15.86 -27.12 23.37
N ARG A 711 -16.67 -27.04 24.43
CA ARG A 711 -17.12 -28.23 25.20
C ARG A 711 -18.62 -28.43 25.42
N CYS A 712 -19.51 -27.55 24.93
CA CYS A 712 -20.94 -27.65 25.30
C CYS A 712 -21.93 -28.12 24.22
N ILE A 713 -21.48 -28.52 23.02
CA ILE A 713 -22.43 -28.85 21.93
C ILE A 713 -23.05 -30.25 22.06
N ARG A 714 -22.41 -31.20 22.76
CA ARG A 714 -22.93 -32.58 22.91
C ARG A 714 -24.14 -32.73 23.85
N ARG A 715 -24.52 -31.71 24.63
CA ARG A 715 -25.58 -31.83 25.66
C ARG A 715 -26.86 -31.04 25.38
N CYS A 716 -26.88 -30.15 24.38
CA CYS A 716 -28.04 -29.30 24.08
C CYS A 716 -28.95 -29.82 22.96
N LEU A 717 -28.55 -30.89 22.26
CA LEU A 717 -29.33 -31.49 21.18
C LEU A 717 -29.46 -32.98 21.51
N GLY A 718 -30.60 -33.39 22.04
CA GLY A 718 -30.95 -34.79 22.29
C GLY A 718 -31.09 -35.59 20.99
N ILE A 719 -30.03 -35.64 20.20
CA ILE A 719 -29.90 -36.45 18.99
C ILE A 719 -29.21 -37.73 19.42
N THR A 720 -29.99 -38.79 19.59
CA THR A 720 -29.48 -40.16 19.58
C THR A 720 -29.03 -40.47 18.16
N ALA A 721 -27.76 -40.24 17.86
CA ALA A 721 -27.09 -40.91 16.75
C ALA A 721 -26.48 -42.20 17.31
N GLU A 722 -26.93 -43.35 16.81
CA GLU A 722 -26.27 -44.63 17.07
C GLU A 722 -24.80 -44.57 16.62
N PRO A 723 -23.86 -45.16 17.38
CA PRO A 723 -22.44 -45.01 17.13
C PRO A 723 -22.00 -45.93 15.98
N SER A 724 -21.97 -45.42 14.75
CA SER A 724 -21.16 -46.05 13.70
C SER A 724 -19.73 -45.48 13.77
N LYS A 725 -18.86 -46.35 14.29
CA LYS A 725 -17.38 -46.33 14.32
C LYS A 725 -16.69 -45.08 13.75
N THR A 726 -16.18 -44.26 14.67
CA THR A 726 -15.01 -43.42 14.42
C THR A 726 -13.85 -44.31 13.97
N ILE A 727 -13.36 -44.14 12.74
CA ILE A 727 -12.07 -44.66 12.29
C ILE A 727 -11.14 -43.45 12.14
N PHE A 728 -9.98 -43.54 12.79
CA PHE A 728 -8.93 -42.51 12.86
C PHE A 728 -8.22 -42.27 11.52
#